data_AF-A0A0D3LI13-F1
#
_entry.id   AF-A0A0D3LI13-F1
#
_cell.length_a   1.000
_cell.length_b   1.000
_cell.length_c   1.000
_cell.angle_alpha   90.00
_cell.angle_beta   90.00
_cell.angle_gamma   90.00
#
_symmetry.space_group_name_H-M   'P 1'
#
loop_
_entity.id
_entity.type
_entity.pdbx_description
1 polymer ?
#
loop_
_entity_poly.entity_id
_entity_poly.type
_entity_poly.pdbx_seq_one_letter_code
_entity_poly.pdbx_strand_id
1 'polypeptide(L)'
;MKFFRALCVLIIFFSLNALAQKQANIWYFGQLAGLDFNYNPPKPLLDGALGSHEGSAAMADGNGRLLFYTNGITVWNKNHQVMEAGDELGGHHSARQSAVIVPKPAAAGIYYILTVDALERGFRNGLTYSVIDLTANGGLGRVIEKGVQLHAPGSEGLSVIGSCMDGEDREYWALSASKDELGKIFAYKIDQGGIHKNPVTSSLTVNQMINYIKFSPAGNKVIMIADELSASESATLIIAEFDFTDGKIFSPKYLKVDGTTHFNQAEFSPDGKYLYASSGNKILQVDLSLPDYPVKNVLEISMGVIGDFQLAPDGNLYINTGYGIDGSILSMIRNPNEEEFQKNYVEQAVALGGRKPGLGLPNFIRSYFYNGLIADAGADTIVCSSQRLAIGAQPQNGTTYHWSPGTHLSSSTVANPFFQFHNTGAEVQEFEYILTATNEHCIRKDTLKLQVYPAPPDKILGTKSVCPGVEGVAYSVQQKEFYSYQWQVEGGTITAGQGTNTILIDWGPTNPDAKVTLTSTSSKGCETAVLTLPVRINVELDTETPQGPEQVCLNEREQVVYSVTNTAGSVYTWDIAGGVITAGQGTHQVLVDWQGLGIHQLWLQERSITRDTICFGTSDQLEVLVYQDTTKIALDWVSLSLEDDTQAEAQGNLALGALASSGFTLYRRPWGSETWLEVGSAVKDHISYTDGPLESDLYSYEYLLSSQNPCNQSITSPPHRTMLLKGEPDPLTDKVYLEWNPYQGWPEGVEKYEVWRKLDEQEHYQLLAVTDAQNQQFMATNAADGFTHHYRIKAVERGSGYTSWSNEISLSFTHDLMIPNVFTPNGDEFNATFAIKKLEMYPDNELTIYNRWGQVVFKKQGYNNDWDGSGATPGVYFYSLTLDSRQKHYKGWVMIVTTNKDLH
;
A
#
# COMPACT_ATOMS: atom_id res chain seq x y z
N MET A 1 -44.51 -2.21 -49.38
CA MET A 1 -43.49 -2.05 -50.45
C MET A 1 -42.30 -1.32 -49.83
N LYS A 2 -41.22 -2.00 -49.44
CA LYS A 2 -40.03 -2.40 -50.23
C LYS A 2 -39.13 -1.22 -50.67
N PHE A 3 -37.83 -1.36 -50.32
CA PHE A 3 -36.58 -0.67 -50.77
C PHE A 3 -36.06 0.52 -49.92
N PHE A 4 -35.03 0.29 -49.08
CA PHE A 4 -33.56 0.55 -49.25
C PHE A 4 -33.19 2.00 -48.83
N ARG A 5 -32.12 2.33 -48.08
CA ARG A 5 -30.80 1.73 -47.89
C ARG A 5 -30.05 2.46 -46.74
N ALA A 6 -29.31 1.68 -45.95
CA ALA A 6 -28.08 1.97 -45.20
C ALA A 6 -27.58 3.42 -45.03
N LEU A 7 -27.33 3.82 -43.77
CA LEU A 7 -26.22 4.71 -43.42
C LEU A 7 -25.52 4.23 -42.15
N CYS A 8 -24.21 4.06 -42.30
CA CYS A 8 -23.18 3.52 -41.41
C CYS A 8 -23.30 3.84 -39.92
N VAL A 9 -23.34 2.80 -39.08
CA VAL A 9 -22.86 2.88 -37.70
C VAL A 9 -21.34 2.75 -37.76
N LEU A 10 -20.65 3.89 -37.71
CA LEU A 10 -19.20 3.94 -37.50
C LEU A 10 -18.95 3.71 -36.00
N ILE A 11 -18.81 2.45 -35.58
CA ILE A 11 -18.30 2.12 -34.25
C ILE A 11 -16.82 2.49 -34.25
N ILE A 12 -16.51 3.67 -33.72
CA ILE A 12 -15.14 4.04 -33.41
C ILE A 12 -14.74 3.21 -32.19
N PHE A 13 -14.12 2.06 -32.44
CA PHE A 13 -13.31 1.36 -31.44
C PHE A 13 -12.13 2.28 -31.09
N PHE A 14 -12.30 3.13 -30.08
CA PHE A 14 -11.14 3.64 -29.34
C PHE A 14 -10.64 2.50 -28.47
N SER A 15 -9.66 1.76 -28.98
CA SER A 15 -8.84 0.84 -28.19
C SER A 15 -7.97 1.66 -27.23
N LEU A 16 -8.41 1.81 -25.99
CA LEU A 16 -7.56 2.30 -24.90
C LEU A 16 -6.90 1.08 -24.23
N ASN A 17 -5.58 1.21 -24.07
CA ASN A 17 -4.68 0.14 -23.66
C ASN A 17 -4.99 -0.28 -22.23
N ALA A 18 -5.50 -1.49 -22.03
CA ALA A 18 -5.19 -2.24 -20.82
C ALA A 18 -3.65 -2.25 -20.70
N LEU A 19 -3.11 -1.96 -19.51
CA LEU A 19 -1.68 -1.99 -19.24
C LEU A 19 -1.17 -3.44 -19.31
N ALA A 20 -1.05 -3.97 -20.53
CA ALA A 20 -0.36 -5.20 -20.81
C ALA A 20 1.13 -5.00 -20.50
N GLN A 21 1.73 -5.97 -19.82
CA GLN A 21 3.17 -6.01 -19.55
C GLN A 21 3.93 -6.32 -20.84
N LYS A 22 4.24 -5.29 -21.65
CA LYS A 22 4.90 -5.41 -22.97
C LYS A 22 6.42 -5.56 -22.93
N GLN A 23 7.01 -5.90 -21.77
CA GLN A 23 8.46 -5.99 -21.58
C GLN A 23 9.14 -7.04 -22.48
N ALA A 24 8.41 -8.07 -22.91
CA ALA A 24 8.88 -9.12 -23.81
C ALA A 24 8.47 -8.91 -25.29
N ASN A 25 7.93 -7.73 -25.66
CA ASN A 25 7.41 -7.49 -27.01
C ASN A 25 8.48 -7.29 -28.09
N ILE A 26 9.71 -6.98 -27.71
CA ILE A 26 10.79 -6.73 -28.67
C ILE A 26 11.83 -7.84 -28.55
N TRP A 27 12.04 -8.56 -29.64
CA TRP A 27 12.99 -9.66 -29.73
C TRP A 27 14.16 -9.24 -30.62
N TYR A 28 15.39 -9.47 -30.16
CA TYR A 28 16.60 -9.42 -30.97
C TYR A 28 17.42 -10.67 -30.70
N PHE A 29 17.78 -11.40 -31.75
CA PHE A 29 18.42 -12.72 -31.65
C PHE A 29 19.19 -13.06 -32.92
N GLY A 30 19.93 -14.17 -32.87
CA GLY A 30 20.61 -14.71 -34.03
C GLY A 30 21.56 -13.74 -34.71
N GLN A 31 21.50 -13.65 -36.03
CA GLN A 31 22.37 -12.82 -36.85
C GLN A 31 21.59 -11.61 -37.38
N LEU A 32 21.55 -10.55 -36.57
CA LEU A 32 20.87 -9.27 -36.85
C LEU A 32 19.34 -9.43 -37.06
N ALA A 33 18.74 -10.47 -36.50
CA ALA A 33 17.32 -10.73 -36.59
C ALA A 33 16.56 -10.13 -35.40
N GLY A 34 15.27 -9.84 -35.61
CA GLY A 34 14.38 -9.45 -34.53
C GLY A 34 12.92 -9.47 -34.94
N LEU A 35 12.04 -9.44 -33.93
CA LEU A 35 10.59 -9.42 -34.09
C LEU A 35 9.97 -8.42 -33.12
N ASP A 36 8.95 -7.71 -33.60
CA ASP A 36 8.15 -6.76 -32.84
C ASP A 36 6.71 -7.27 -32.70
N PHE A 37 6.35 -7.64 -31.47
CA PHE A 37 5.05 -8.16 -31.07
C PHE A 37 4.04 -7.07 -30.70
N ASN A 38 4.37 -5.79 -30.88
CA ASN A 38 3.37 -4.73 -30.89
C ASN A 38 2.43 -4.81 -32.12
N TYR A 39 2.76 -5.67 -33.08
CA TYR A 39 1.96 -5.95 -34.28
C TYR A 39 1.47 -7.41 -34.26
N ASN A 40 0.33 -7.66 -34.90
CA ASN A 40 -0.20 -9.01 -35.13
C ASN A 40 -0.51 -9.19 -36.63
N PRO A 41 0.20 -10.07 -37.37
CA PRO A 41 1.34 -10.88 -36.90
C PRO A 41 2.56 -10.02 -36.54
N PRO A 42 3.54 -10.55 -35.77
CA PRO A 42 4.71 -9.79 -35.38
C PRO A 42 5.53 -9.34 -36.59
N LYS A 43 6.09 -8.13 -36.48
CA LYS A 43 6.82 -7.48 -37.58
C LYS A 43 8.32 -7.78 -37.49
N PRO A 44 9.01 -8.13 -38.60
CA PRO A 44 10.46 -8.29 -38.58
C PRO A 44 11.18 -6.95 -38.34
N LEU A 45 12.20 -7.00 -37.48
CA LEU A 45 13.12 -5.90 -37.19
C LEU A 45 14.43 -6.12 -37.95
N LEU A 46 14.93 -5.08 -38.60
CA LEU A 46 16.07 -5.13 -39.53
C LEU A 46 17.24 -4.22 -39.13
N ASP A 47 17.09 -3.54 -38.01
CA ASP A 47 17.96 -2.52 -37.43
C ASP A 47 18.82 -3.03 -36.26
N GLY A 48 18.61 -4.29 -35.84
CA GLY A 48 19.41 -4.93 -34.80
C GLY A 48 20.91 -4.99 -35.15
N ALA A 49 21.74 -4.81 -34.14
CA ALA A 49 23.21 -4.85 -34.22
C ALA A 49 23.82 -6.12 -33.59
N LEU A 50 22.97 -6.99 -33.03
CA LEU A 50 23.40 -8.21 -32.32
C LEU A 50 23.76 -9.33 -33.29
N GLY A 51 24.90 -9.97 -33.02
CA GLY A 51 25.25 -11.28 -33.55
C GLY A 51 25.37 -12.30 -32.40
N SER A 52 24.60 -13.38 -32.48
CA SER A 52 24.63 -14.50 -31.55
C SER A 52 24.50 -15.83 -32.29
N HIS A 53 25.15 -16.86 -31.75
CA HIS A 53 25.01 -18.23 -32.28
C HIS A 53 23.80 -18.90 -31.64
N GLU A 54 23.62 -18.72 -30.34
CA GLU A 54 22.56 -19.34 -29.55
C GLU A 54 21.73 -18.27 -28.82
N GLY A 55 21.82 -18.21 -27.49
CA GLY A 55 20.98 -17.36 -26.67
C GLY A 55 21.20 -15.86 -26.88
N SER A 56 20.19 -15.08 -26.50
CA SER A 56 20.24 -13.61 -26.41
C SER A 56 19.25 -13.15 -25.35
N ALA A 57 19.22 -11.85 -25.04
CA ALA A 57 18.16 -11.26 -24.22
C ALA A 57 17.81 -9.86 -24.73
N ALA A 58 16.55 -9.48 -24.61
CA ALA A 58 16.04 -8.16 -24.94
C ALA A 58 15.07 -7.67 -23.87
N MET A 59 14.95 -6.35 -23.72
CA MET A 59 14.04 -5.74 -22.76
C MET A 59 13.35 -4.54 -23.40
N ALA A 60 12.02 -4.48 -23.24
CA ALA A 60 11.20 -3.34 -23.59
C ALA A 60 10.58 -2.69 -22.35
N ASP A 61 10.09 -1.45 -22.49
CA ASP A 61 9.31 -0.79 -21.46
C ASP A 61 7.87 -1.34 -21.39
N GLY A 62 7.07 -0.88 -20.43
CA GLY A 62 5.66 -1.26 -20.30
C GLY A 62 4.78 -0.89 -21.51
N ASN A 63 5.26 -0.02 -22.40
CA ASN A 63 4.58 0.34 -23.65
C ASN A 63 5.05 -0.48 -24.86
N GLY A 64 6.01 -1.40 -24.67
CA GLY A 64 6.56 -2.25 -25.72
C GLY A 64 7.66 -1.56 -26.54
N ARG A 65 8.28 -0.48 -26.04
CA ARG A 65 9.41 0.19 -26.70
C ARG A 65 10.73 -0.40 -26.23
N LEU A 66 11.65 -0.66 -27.16
CA LEU A 66 12.97 -1.19 -26.85
C LEU A 66 13.72 -0.31 -25.83
N LEU A 67 14.28 -0.95 -24.80
CA LEU A 67 15.22 -0.32 -23.87
C LEU A 67 16.67 -0.68 -24.24
N PHE A 68 16.99 -1.97 -24.27
CA PHE A 68 18.30 -2.51 -24.65
C PHE A 68 18.24 -4.03 -24.85
N TYR A 69 19.30 -4.61 -25.42
CA TYR A 69 19.41 -6.04 -25.71
C TYR A 69 20.89 -6.48 -25.72
N THR A 70 21.14 -7.78 -25.54
CA THR A 70 22.49 -8.33 -25.37
C THR A 70 22.61 -9.75 -25.93
N ASN A 71 23.83 -10.12 -26.35
CA ASN A 71 24.18 -11.50 -26.70
C ASN A 71 24.97 -12.22 -25.59
N GLY A 72 25.00 -11.66 -24.38
CA GLY A 72 25.78 -12.19 -23.25
C GLY A 72 27.24 -11.73 -23.21
N ILE A 73 27.76 -11.12 -24.27
CA ILE A 73 29.09 -10.50 -24.30
C ILE A 73 28.98 -8.97 -24.38
N THR A 74 28.08 -8.48 -25.22
CA THR A 74 27.91 -7.06 -25.52
C THR A 74 26.45 -6.67 -25.37
N VAL A 75 26.19 -5.51 -24.76
CA VAL A 75 24.87 -4.88 -24.66
C VAL A 75 24.77 -3.66 -25.59
N TRP A 76 23.68 -3.59 -26.33
CA TRP A 76 23.32 -2.48 -27.19
C TRP A 76 22.11 -1.74 -26.64
N ASN A 77 22.15 -0.41 -26.69
CA ASN A 77 21.05 0.44 -26.27
C ASN A 77 19.91 0.48 -27.31
N LYS A 78 18.84 1.20 -27.00
CA LYS A 78 17.67 1.41 -27.87
C LYS A 78 17.97 2.02 -29.25
N ASN A 79 19.14 2.64 -29.43
CA ASN A 79 19.59 3.18 -30.72
C ASN A 79 20.50 2.20 -31.48
N HIS A 80 20.59 0.95 -31.04
CA HIS A 80 21.44 -0.11 -31.61
C HIS A 80 22.94 0.20 -31.56
N GLN A 81 23.35 1.12 -30.68
CA GLN A 81 24.76 1.41 -30.40
C GLN A 81 25.21 0.60 -29.20
N VAL A 82 26.49 0.19 -29.17
CA VAL A 82 27.08 -0.43 -27.98
C VAL A 82 26.89 0.53 -26.81
N MET A 83 26.27 0.03 -25.73
CA MET A 83 26.03 0.83 -24.53
C MET A 83 27.37 1.26 -23.91
N GLU A 84 27.42 2.39 -23.20
CA GLU A 84 28.67 2.82 -22.57
C GLU A 84 29.17 1.75 -21.59
N ALA A 85 30.44 1.33 -21.74
CA ALA A 85 31.05 0.19 -21.05
C ALA A 85 30.30 -1.15 -21.27
N GLY A 86 29.58 -1.29 -22.40
CA GLY A 86 28.68 -2.39 -22.73
C GLY A 86 29.30 -3.69 -23.23
N ASP A 87 30.62 -3.79 -23.31
CA ASP A 87 31.36 -4.98 -23.75
C ASP A 87 31.79 -5.88 -22.58
N GLU A 88 32.30 -7.09 -22.87
CA GLU A 88 32.91 -8.02 -21.90
C GLU A 88 32.05 -8.32 -20.65
N LEU A 89 30.74 -8.54 -20.81
CA LEU A 89 29.80 -8.73 -19.69
C LEU A 89 30.04 -9.97 -18.80
N GLY A 90 30.93 -10.88 -19.20
CA GLY A 90 31.28 -12.09 -18.45
C GLY A 90 30.76 -13.39 -19.06
N GLY A 91 29.75 -13.33 -19.94
CA GLY A 91 29.17 -14.49 -20.61
C GLY A 91 29.72 -14.75 -22.02
N HIS A 92 28.97 -15.55 -22.79
CA HIS A 92 29.32 -15.90 -24.16
C HIS A 92 28.10 -16.11 -25.06
N HIS A 93 28.20 -15.73 -26.34
CA HIS A 93 27.09 -15.78 -27.31
C HIS A 93 26.80 -17.18 -27.88
N SER A 94 27.64 -18.18 -27.57
CA SER A 94 27.39 -19.59 -27.92
C SER A 94 26.70 -20.35 -26.79
N ALA A 95 26.55 -19.77 -25.59
CA ALA A 95 25.80 -20.43 -24.53
C ALA A 95 24.32 -20.50 -24.89
N ARG A 96 23.69 -21.67 -24.67
CA ARG A 96 22.26 -21.93 -24.95
C ARG A 96 21.34 -20.84 -24.39
N GLN A 97 21.57 -20.40 -23.16
CA GLN A 97 20.78 -19.38 -22.48
C GLN A 97 21.63 -18.18 -22.06
N SER A 98 22.46 -17.69 -22.98
CA SER A 98 23.56 -16.72 -22.76
C SER A 98 23.32 -15.57 -21.79
N ALA A 99 22.11 -15.00 -21.75
CA ALA A 99 21.78 -13.91 -20.84
C ALA A 99 20.30 -13.85 -20.47
N VAL A 100 19.98 -13.21 -19.33
CA VAL A 100 18.63 -12.71 -18.98
C VAL A 100 18.75 -11.31 -18.38
N ILE A 101 17.85 -10.41 -18.77
CA ILE A 101 17.79 -9.04 -18.24
C ILE A 101 16.72 -8.97 -17.15
N VAL A 102 17.09 -8.47 -15.96
CA VAL A 102 16.23 -8.39 -14.77
C VAL A 102 16.22 -6.96 -14.24
N PRO A 103 15.06 -6.27 -14.16
CA PRO A 103 15.03 -4.95 -13.54
C PRO A 103 15.25 -5.09 -12.03
N LYS A 104 15.97 -4.14 -11.43
CA LYS A 104 16.18 -4.11 -9.98
C LYS A 104 14.90 -3.61 -9.29
N PRO A 105 14.31 -4.38 -8.36
CA PRO A 105 13.16 -3.93 -7.58
C PRO A 105 13.44 -2.63 -6.83
N ALA A 106 12.43 -1.76 -6.72
CA ALA A 106 12.50 -0.43 -6.08
C ALA A 106 13.61 0.51 -6.61
N ALA A 107 14.15 0.28 -7.81
CA ALA A 107 15.20 1.12 -8.40
C ALA A 107 14.93 1.34 -9.89
N ALA A 108 14.05 2.29 -10.20
CA ALA A 108 13.66 2.63 -11.57
C ALA A 108 14.90 2.95 -12.43
N GLY A 109 14.98 2.33 -13.61
CA GLY A 109 16.10 2.52 -14.54
C GLY A 109 17.33 1.64 -14.25
N ILE A 110 17.36 0.89 -13.14
CA ILE A 110 18.47 -0.02 -12.84
C ILE A 110 18.10 -1.45 -13.22
N TYR A 111 19.02 -2.14 -13.90
CA TYR A 111 18.83 -3.52 -14.37
C TYR A 111 20.09 -4.36 -14.11
N TYR A 112 19.89 -5.65 -13.87
CA TYR A 112 20.91 -6.67 -13.93
C TYR A 112 20.89 -7.37 -15.28
N ILE A 113 22.06 -7.66 -15.84
CA ILE A 113 22.23 -8.65 -16.91
C ILE A 113 22.93 -9.85 -16.29
N LEU A 114 22.21 -10.94 -16.10
CA LEU A 114 22.77 -12.23 -15.72
C LEU A 114 23.30 -12.89 -16.99
N THR A 115 24.52 -13.41 -16.97
CA THR A 115 25.13 -14.09 -18.12
C THR A 115 25.81 -15.37 -17.72
N VAL A 116 25.74 -16.37 -18.60
CA VAL A 116 26.44 -17.65 -18.45
C VAL A 116 27.55 -17.79 -19.48
N ASP A 117 28.60 -18.49 -19.10
CA ASP A 117 29.74 -18.83 -19.95
C ASP A 117 29.44 -20.07 -20.81
N ALA A 118 30.27 -20.34 -21.82
CA ALA A 118 30.09 -21.44 -22.75
C ALA A 118 31.24 -22.45 -22.76
N LEU A 119 31.02 -23.58 -23.41
CA LEU A 119 31.97 -24.70 -23.52
C LEU A 119 33.33 -24.27 -24.08
N GLU A 120 33.37 -23.36 -25.06
CA GLU A 120 34.60 -22.93 -25.74
C GLU A 120 35.57 -22.21 -24.81
N ARG A 121 35.06 -21.64 -23.71
CA ARG A 121 35.86 -21.03 -22.64
C ARG A 121 36.08 -21.98 -21.46
N GLY A 122 35.52 -23.18 -21.52
CA GLY A 122 35.58 -24.18 -20.46
C GLY A 122 34.71 -23.85 -19.26
N PHE A 123 33.72 -22.95 -19.43
CA PHE A 123 32.81 -22.46 -18.40
C PHE A 123 33.47 -21.77 -17.20
N ARG A 124 34.64 -21.15 -17.42
CA ARG A 124 35.46 -20.58 -16.34
C ARG A 124 34.78 -19.44 -15.60
N ASN A 125 33.91 -18.70 -16.27
CA ASN A 125 33.21 -17.58 -15.63
C ASN A 125 31.95 -18.02 -14.89
N GLY A 126 31.37 -19.18 -15.23
CA GLY A 126 30.12 -19.68 -14.67
C GLY A 126 28.97 -18.69 -14.84
N LEU A 127 28.22 -18.42 -13.76
CA LEU A 127 27.19 -17.38 -13.73
C LEU A 127 27.79 -16.06 -13.24
N THR A 128 27.61 -15.01 -14.02
CA THR A 128 28.01 -13.64 -13.66
C THR A 128 26.84 -12.67 -13.82
N TYR A 129 26.91 -11.50 -13.18
CA TYR A 129 25.99 -10.39 -13.46
C TYR A 129 26.73 -9.09 -13.74
N SER A 130 26.07 -8.21 -14.49
CA SER A 130 26.46 -6.81 -14.70
C SER A 130 25.29 -5.90 -14.35
N VAL A 131 25.57 -4.69 -13.87
CA VAL A 131 24.56 -3.69 -13.48
C VAL A 131 24.51 -2.58 -14.52
N ILE A 132 23.31 -2.29 -15.00
CA ILE A 132 22.98 -1.26 -15.98
C ILE A 132 22.24 -0.14 -15.28
N ASP A 133 22.64 1.09 -15.54
CA ASP A 133 21.89 2.30 -15.21
C ASP A 133 21.41 2.96 -16.50
N LEU A 134 20.11 2.90 -16.78
CA LEU A 134 19.48 3.52 -17.94
C LEU A 134 19.29 5.03 -17.81
N THR A 135 19.39 5.59 -16.60
CA THR A 135 19.28 7.04 -16.39
C THR A 135 20.56 7.76 -16.83
N ALA A 136 21.68 7.05 -16.89
CA ALA A 136 22.96 7.54 -17.36
C ALA A 136 22.99 7.81 -18.88
N ASN A 137 24.04 8.53 -19.32
CA ASN A 137 24.34 8.81 -20.73
C ASN A 137 23.13 9.37 -21.51
N GLY A 138 22.41 10.34 -20.91
CA GLY A 138 21.25 10.98 -21.54
C GLY A 138 20.08 10.03 -21.82
N GLY A 139 19.92 8.97 -21.03
CA GLY A 139 18.84 7.98 -21.22
C GLY A 139 19.16 6.87 -22.23
N LEU A 140 20.45 6.73 -22.62
CA LEU A 140 20.97 5.64 -23.46
C LEU A 140 21.61 4.52 -22.63
N GLY A 141 21.83 4.78 -21.34
CA GLY A 141 22.33 3.83 -20.38
C GLY A 141 23.84 3.61 -20.38
N ARG A 142 24.33 3.05 -19.27
CA ARG A 142 25.72 2.70 -19.01
C ARG A 142 25.79 1.42 -18.17
N VAL A 143 26.82 0.59 -18.39
CA VAL A 143 27.21 -0.48 -17.46
C VAL A 143 28.03 0.11 -16.31
N ILE A 144 27.53 0.01 -15.08
CA ILE A 144 28.15 0.59 -13.88
C ILE A 144 28.90 -0.43 -13.03
N GLU A 145 28.58 -1.72 -13.15
CA GLU A 145 29.31 -2.84 -12.57
C GLU A 145 29.28 -3.99 -13.59
N LYS A 146 30.39 -4.70 -13.79
CA LYS A 146 30.54 -5.63 -14.92
C LYS A 146 31.13 -6.97 -14.48
N GLY A 147 30.53 -8.07 -14.94
CA GLY A 147 31.10 -9.41 -14.85
C GLY A 147 31.32 -9.93 -13.43
N VAL A 148 30.47 -9.52 -12.48
CA VAL A 148 30.57 -9.97 -11.08
C VAL A 148 30.16 -11.43 -11.00
N GLN A 149 31.09 -12.28 -10.59
CA GLN A 149 30.88 -13.72 -10.51
C GLN A 149 30.01 -14.10 -9.30
N LEU A 150 28.97 -14.92 -9.56
CA LEU A 150 28.11 -15.52 -8.54
C LEU A 150 28.56 -16.94 -8.18
N HIS A 151 28.89 -17.75 -9.18
CA HIS A 151 29.61 -19.02 -8.99
C HIS A 151 30.36 -19.41 -10.26
N ALA A 152 31.39 -20.23 -10.11
CA ALA A 152 32.09 -20.89 -11.20
C ALA A 152 32.80 -22.17 -10.73
N PRO A 153 33.04 -23.14 -11.63
CA PRO A 153 32.50 -23.18 -12.99
C PRO A 153 31.00 -23.49 -13.00
N GLY A 154 30.28 -22.94 -13.99
CA GLY A 154 28.83 -23.13 -14.16
C GLY A 154 28.49 -23.84 -15.47
N SER A 155 27.21 -24.01 -15.77
CA SER A 155 26.73 -24.53 -17.06
C SER A 155 26.10 -23.43 -17.92
N GLU A 156 25.59 -23.80 -19.09
CA GLU A 156 24.84 -22.89 -19.98
C GLU A 156 23.36 -22.73 -19.59
N GLY A 157 22.93 -23.40 -18.53
CA GLY A 157 21.56 -23.34 -18.02
C GLY A 157 21.32 -22.06 -17.23
N LEU A 158 20.36 -21.25 -17.68
CA LEU A 158 19.96 -20.00 -17.03
C LEU A 158 18.47 -19.71 -17.24
N SER A 159 17.75 -19.51 -16.15
CA SER A 159 16.36 -19.03 -16.21
C SER A 159 16.02 -18.18 -15.00
N VAL A 160 15.15 -17.19 -15.20
CA VAL A 160 14.70 -16.28 -14.15
C VAL A 160 13.18 -16.28 -14.09
N ILE A 161 12.65 -16.42 -12.88
CA ILE A 161 11.23 -16.19 -12.59
C ILE A 161 11.11 -14.97 -11.67
N GLY A 162 10.19 -14.07 -11.99
CA GLY A 162 9.78 -13.03 -11.06
C GLY A 162 8.52 -13.44 -10.34
N SER A 163 8.37 -13.00 -9.09
CA SER A 163 7.08 -12.94 -8.43
C SER A 163 6.15 -12.21 -9.38
N CYS A 164 4.91 -12.66 -9.52
CA CYS A 164 4.03 -11.97 -10.43
C CYS A 164 3.62 -10.57 -9.88
N MET A 165 3.98 -10.22 -8.63
CA MET A 165 3.73 -8.89 -8.05
C MET A 165 4.22 -7.79 -8.99
N ASP A 166 3.48 -6.69 -9.09
CA ASP A 166 3.87 -5.49 -9.83
C ASP A 166 4.46 -4.45 -8.86
N GLY A 167 5.48 -3.70 -9.30
CA GLY A 167 6.03 -2.57 -8.56
C GLY A 167 7.22 -2.89 -7.67
N GLU A 168 7.32 -2.19 -6.55
CA GLU A 168 8.50 -2.14 -5.68
C GLU A 168 8.75 -3.45 -4.91
N ASP A 169 7.70 -4.20 -4.60
CA ASP A 169 7.76 -5.47 -3.84
C ASP A 169 8.08 -6.69 -4.73
N ARG A 170 8.41 -6.48 -6.00
CA ARG A 170 8.72 -7.57 -6.91
C ARG A 170 10.02 -8.27 -6.48
N GLU A 171 9.98 -9.59 -6.41
CA GLU A 171 11.14 -10.44 -6.16
C GLU A 171 11.43 -11.33 -7.36
N TYR A 172 12.67 -11.82 -7.48
CA TYR A 172 13.05 -12.79 -8.50
C TYR A 172 13.88 -13.93 -7.94
N TRP A 173 13.83 -15.06 -8.64
CA TRP A 173 14.77 -16.17 -8.48
C TRP A 173 15.46 -16.45 -9.82
N ALA A 174 16.79 -16.46 -9.80
CA ALA A 174 17.63 -16.86 -10.92
C ALA A 174 18.21 -18.25 -10.67
N LEU A 175 17.98 -19.18 -11.59
CA LEU A 175 18.54 -20.54 -11.54
C LEU A 175 19.70 -20.71 -12.51
N SER A 176 20.73 -21.41 -12.05
CA SER A 176 21.83 -21.89 -12.89
C SER A 176 22.44 -23.16 -12.28
N ALA A 177 23.17 -23.96 -13.05
CA ALA A 177 23.70 -25.25 -12.60
C ALA A 177 25.23 -25.27 -12.54
N SER A 178 25.77 -26.14 -11.68
CA SER A 178 27.20 -26.41 -11.61
C SER A 178 27.68 -27.24 -12.79
N LYS A 179 28.91 -26.96 -13.24
CA LYS A 179 29.64 -27.85 -14.16
C LYS A 179 30.22 -29.07 -13.45
N ASP A 180 30.83 -28.84 -12.29
CA ASP A 180 31.68 -29.84 -11.63
C ASP A 180 30.87 -30.75 -10.69
N GLU A 181 29.83 -30.21 -10.05
CA GLU A 181 28.93 -30.96 -9.18
C GLU A 181 27.64 -31.28 -9.94
N LEU A 182 27.64 -32.40 -10.68
CA LEU A 182 26.51 -32.81 -11.53
C LEU A 182 25.19 -32.86 -10.74
N GLY A 183 24.14 -32.28 -11.30
CA GLY A 183 22.83 -32.18 -10.66
C GLY A 183 22.69 -31.08 -9.61
N LYS A 184 23.75 -30.34 -9.28
CA LYS A 184 23.68 -29.20 -8.37
C LYS A 184 23.13 -27.97 -9.07
N ILE A 185 22.04 -27.43 -8.51
CA ILE A 185 21.38 -26.19 -8.96
C ILE A 185 21.55 -25.11 -7.89
N PHE A 186 21.86 -23.90 -8.34
CA PHE A 186 21.91 -22.69 -7.53
C PHE A 186 20.69 -21.82 -7.82
N ALA A 187 19.98 -21.41 -6.78
CA ALA A 187 18.90 -20.43 -6.83
C ALA A 187 19.32 -19.15 -6.11
N TYR A 188 19.43 -18.04 -6.85
CA TYR A 188 19.80 -16.73 -6.32
C TYR A 188 18.55 -15.86 -6.21
N LYS A 189 18.26 -15.36 -4.99
CA LYS A 189 17.19 -14.38 -4.76
C LYS A 189 17.64 -13.00 -5.23
N ILE A 190 16.72 -12.26 -5.85
CA ILE A 190 16.91 -10.85 -6.22
C ILE A 190 15.72 -10.06 -5.72
N ASP A 191 15.95 -9.10 -4.83
CA ASP A 191 14.91 -8.24 -4.25
C ASP A 191 15.36 -6.76 -4.25
N GLN A 192 14.70 -5.91 -3.46
CA GLN A 192 15.04 -4.48 -3.33
C GLN A 192 16.51 -4.27 -2.88
N GLY A 193 17.04 -5.20 -2.08
CA GLY A 193 18.45 -5.22 -1.64
C GLY A 193 19.43 -5.61 -2.76
N GLY A 194 18.95 -6.12 -3.89
CA GLY A 194 19.74 -6.59 -5.02
C GLY A 194 19.90 -8.10 -5.06
N ILE A 195 20.98 -8.59 -5.67
CA ILE A 195 21.24 -10.04 -5.80
C ILE A 195 21.85 -10.57 -4.50
N HIS A 196 21.21 -11.56 -3.89
CA HIS A 196 21.70 -12.25 -2.70
C HIS A 196 22.80 -13.25 -3.08
N LYS A 197 24.04 -13.00 -2.65
CA LYS A 197 25.21 -13.78 -3.11
C LYS A 197 25.28 -15.22 -2.59
N ASN A 198 24.52 -15.57 -1.55
CA ASN A 198 24.44 -16.93 -1.02
C ASN A 198 23.21 -17.63 -1.63
N PRO A 199 23.39 -18.56 -2.58
CA PRO A 199 22.26 -19.22 -3.22
C PRO A 199 21.66 -20.30 -2.34
N VAL A 200 20.38 -20.56 -2.55
CA VAL A 200 19.74 -21.81 -2.11
C VAL A 200 20.16 -22.90 -3.08
N THR A 201 20.71 -23.99 -2.56
CA THR A 201 21.22 -25.09 -3.40
C THR A 201 20.29 -26.29 -3.36
N SER A 202 19.93 -26.80 -4.53
CA SER A 202 19.21 -28.08 -4.70
C SER A 202 20.12 -29.09 -5.39
N SER A 203 19.93 -30.38 -5.12
CA SER A 203 20.72 -31.46 -5.74
C SER A 203 19.79 -32.50 -6.36
N LEU A 204 20.03 -32.80 -7.64
CA LEU A 204 19.27 -33.74 -8.43
C LEU A 204 20.13 -34.98 -8.74
N THR A 205 19.48 -36.14 -8.85
CA THR A 205 20.19 -37.39 -9.15
C THR A 205 20.32 -37.52 -10.67
N VAL A 206 21.38 -36.92 -11.24
CA VAL A 206 21.71 -37.00 -12.66
C VAL A 206 23.21 -37.06 -12.88
N ASN A 207 23.64 -37.79 -13.91
CA ASN A 207 25.05 -38.06 -14.23
C ASN A 207 25.56 -37.25 -15.44
N GLN A 208 24.81 -36.24 -15.88
CA GLN A 208 25.13 -35.34 -16.99
C GLN A 208 24.99 -33.89 -16.52
N MET A 209 25.65 -32.96 -17.22
CA MET A 209 25.56 -31.53 -16.90
C MET A 209 24.19 -30.99 -17.31
N ILE A 210 23.59 -30.15 -16.47
CA ILE A 210 22.32 -29.47 -16.77
C ILE A 210 22.62 -28.20 -17.57
N ASN A 211 22.42 -28.24 -18.89
CA ASN A 211 22.80 -27.16 -19.81
C ASN A 211 21.61 -26.32 -20.27
N TYR A 212 20.41 -26.59 -19.78
CA TYR A 212 19.20 -25.83 -20.09
C TYR A 212 18.25 -25.87 -18.90
N ILE A 213 17.68 -24.72 -18.52
CA ILE A 213 16.75 -24.57 -17.42
C ILE A 213 15.63 -23.62 -17.87
N LYS A 214 14.36 -23.91 -17.60
CA LYS A 214 13.26 -22.97 -17.87
C LYS A 214 12.19 -23.07 -16.78
N PHE A 215 11.72 -21.93 -16.27
CA PHE A 215 10.54 -21.92 -15.40
C PHE A 215 9.25 -22.00 -16.22
N SER A 216 8.22 -22.63 -15.66
CA SER A 216 6.84 -22.43 -16.12
C SER A 216 6.45 -20.95 -15.99
N PRO A 217 5.50 -20.43 -16.79
CA PRO A 217 5.06 -19.04 -16.67
C PRO A 217 4.59 -18.68 -15.25
N ALA A 218 3.91 -19.63 -14.58
CA ALA A 218 3.45 -19.48 -13.21
C ALA A 218 4.57 -19.57 -12.15
N GLY A 219 5.77 -20.03 -12.52
CA GLY A 219 6.90 -20.14 -11.60
C GLY A 219 6.89 -21.33 -10.65
N ASN A 220 5.88 -22.20 -10.71
CA ASN A 220 5.72 -23.35 -9.83
C ASN A 220 6.45 -24.61 -10.29
N LYS A 221 6.92 -24.65 -11.55
CA LYS A 221 7.64 -25.79 -12.12
C LYS A 221 8.88 -25.34 -12.85
N VAL A 222 9.86 -26.23 -12.92
CA VAL A 222 11.11 -26.03 -13.66
C VAL A 222 11.33 -27.22 -14.57
N ILE A 223 11.64 -26.94 -15.84
CA ILE A 223 12.20 -27.93 -16.75
C ILE A 223 13.70 -27.76 -16.86
N MET A 224 14.42 -28.86 -16.75
CA MET A 224 15.87 -28.92 -16.91
C MET A 224 16.22 -30.00 -17.93
N ILE A 225 17.25 -29.75 -18.74
CA ILE A 225 17.78 -30.74 -19.68
C ILE A 225 19.23 -31.00 -19.32
N ALA A 226 19.50 -32.25 -18.98
CA ALA A 226 20.85 -32.74 -18.74
C ALA A 226 21.34 -33.50 -19.97
N ASP A 227 22.50 -33.09 -20.49
CA ASP A 227 23.12 -33.71 -21.66
C ASP A 227 24.64 -33.50 -21.70
N GLU A 228 25.31 -34.26 -22.56
CA GLU A 228 26.69 -33.99 -22.95
C GLU A 228 26.70 -33.20 -24.26
N LEU A 229 27.38 -32.05 -24.28
CA LEU A 229 27.47 -31.18 -25.46
C LEU A 229 28.16 -31.86 -26.67
N SER A 230 28.70 -33.08 -26.53
CA SER A 230 29.50 -33.83 -27.50
C SER A 230 28.79 -34.99 -28.25
N ALA A 231 27.46 -34.99 -28.39
CA ALA A 231 26.66 -35.87 -29.30
C ALA A 231 26.47 -37.34 -28.91
N SER A 232 27.13 -37.80 -27.86
CA SER A 232 27.17 -39.20 -27.40
C SER A 232 25.83 -39.90 -27.19
N GLU A 233 25.00 -39.24 -26.39
CA GLU A 233 24.06 -39.90 -25.49
C GLU A 233 22.70 -39.21 -25.51
N SER A 234 21.64 -39.97 -25.17
CA SER A 234 20.30 -39.42 -24.99
C SER A 234 20.28 -38.42 -23.83
N ALA A 235 19.68 -37.25 -24.04
CA ALA A 235 19.48 -36.28 -22.95
C ALA A 235 18.44 -36.77 -21.94
N THR A 236 18.57 -36.29 -20.71
CA THR A 236 17.58 -36.50 -19.65
C THR A 236 16.77 -35.23 -19.44
N LEU A 237 15.45 -35.31 -19.65
CA LEU A 237 14.51 -34.25 -19.34
C LEU A 237 14.07 -34.37 -17.88
N ILE A 238 14.23 -33.31 -17.09
CA ILE A 238 13.94 -33.31 -15.66
C ILE A 238 12.86 -32.25 -15.39
N ILE A 239 11.70 -32.67 -14.92
CA ILE A 239 10.61 -31.78 -14.52
C ILE A 239 10.53 -31.81 -13.00
N ALA A 240 10.66 -30.65 -12.35
CA ALA A 240 10.60 -30.55 -10.91
C ALA A 240 9.66 -29.42 -10.48
N GLU A 241 9.19 -29.50 -9.24
CA GLU A 241 8.44 -28.41 -8.60
C GLU A 241 9.43 -27.38 -8.04
N PHE A 242 9.00 -26.12 -7.98
CA PHE A 242 9.77 -25.02 -7.40
C PHE A 242 8.95 -24.31 -6.33
N ASP A 243 9.53 -24.16 -5.14
CA ASP A 243 8.98 -23.34 -4.09
C ASP A 243 9.53 -21.92 -4.23
N PHE A 244 8.67 -20.99 -4.64
CA PHE A 244 9.05 -19.60 -4.79
C PHE A 244 9.42 -18.93 -3.45
N THR A 245 8.90 -19.44 -2.34
CA THR A 245 9.10 -18.85 -1.00
C THR A 245 10.55 -19.00 -0.54
N ASP A 246 11.11 -20.19 -0.72
CA ASP A 246 12.44 -20.53 -0.21
C ASP A 246 13.45 -20.91 -1.30
N GLY A 247 13.06 -20.88 -2.57
CA GLY A 247 13.94 -21.10 -3.71
C GLY A 247 14.34 -22.57 -3.94
N LYS A 248 13.68 -23.54 -3.29
CA LYS A 248 14.02 -24.95 -3.43
C LYS A 248 13.37 -25.61 -4.64
N ILE A 249 14.10 -26.54 -5.24
CA ILE A 249 13.60 -27.46 -6.26
C ILE A 249 13.36 -28.81 -5.59
N PHE A 250 12.17 -29.39 -5.81
CA PHE A 250 11.79 -30.66 -5.19
C PHE A 250 10.93 -31.52 -6.11
N SER A 251 10.72 -32.79 -5.71
CA SER A 251 9.93 -33.78 -6.46
C SER A 251 10.31 -33.95 -7.93
N PRO A 252 11.61 -34.10 -8.28
CA PRO A 252 12.02 -34.22 -9.67
C PRO A 252 11.50 -35.53 -10.29
N LYS A 253 10.97 -35.42 -11.51
CA LYS A 253 10.68 -36.55 -12.40
C LYS A 253 11.62 -36.53 -13.59
N TYR A 254 12.08 -37.71 -13.97
CA TYR A 254 13.08 -37.91 -15.01
C TYR A 254 12.45 -38.63 -16.19
N LEU A 255 12.45 -37.98 -17.34
CA LEU A 255 11.95 -38.53 -18.61
C LEU A 255 13.14 -38.69 -19.55
N LYS A 256 13.35 -39.92 -20.03
CA LYS A 256 14.31 -40.17 -21.10
C LYS A 256 13.65 -39.84 -22.43
N VAL A 257 14.30 -39.01 -23.21
CA VAL A 257 13.86 -38.67 -24.56
C VAL A 257 14.69 -39.50 -25.54
N ASP A 258 14.07 -40.48 -26.18
CA ASP A 258 14.72 -41.33 -27.18
C ASP A 258 15.03 -40.52 -28.45
N GLY A 259 16.30 -40.43 -28.82
CA GLY A 259 16.78 -39.72 -30.01
C GLY A 259 18.18 -39.12 -29.84
N THR A 260 19.06 -39.26 -30.84
CA THR A 260 20.44 -38.77 -30.82
C THR A 260 20.54 -37.38 -31.45
N THR A 261 20.35 -36.29 -30.70
CA THR A 261 20.74 -34.94 -31.17
C THR A 261 21.12 -33.99 -30.05
N HIS A 262 22.09 -33.11 -30.34
CA HIS A 262 22.70 -32.08 -29.50
C HIS A 262 21.81 -30.91 -29.00
N PHE A 263 20.51 -30.89 -29.33
CA PHE A 263 19.68 -29.69 -29.20
C PHE A 263 18.29 -29.98 -28.65
N ASN A 264 18.25 -30.68 -27.52
CA ASN A 264 17.00 -30.81 -26.79
C ASN A 264 16.73 -29.49 -26.07
N GLN A 265 15.62 -28.87 -26.43
CA GLN A 265 15.11 -27.64 -25.85
C GLN A 265 13.64 -27.83 -25.55
N ALA A 266 13.15 -27.09 -24.58
CA ALA A 266 11.79 -27.23 -24.13
C ALA A 266 11.17 -25.90 -23.72
N GLU A 267 9.84 -25.84 -23.81
CA GLU A 267 9.05 -24.69 -23.45
C GLU A 267 7.66 -25.11 -22.94
N PHE A 268 7.16 -24.40 -21.94
CA PHE A 268 5.84 -24.64 -21.37
C PHE A 268 4.75 -23.96 -22.21
N SER A 269 3.54 -24.54 -22.20
CA SER A 269 2.33 -23.82 -22.58
C SER A 269 2.09 -22.63 -21.62
N PRO A 270 1.39 -21.57 -22.07
CA PRO A 270 1.01 -20.41 -21.25
C PRO A 270 0.38 -20.76 -19.90
N ASP A 271 -0.48 -21.79 -19.85
CA ASP A 271 -1.11 -22.25 -18.61
C ASP A 271 -0.26 -23.24 -17.80
N GLY A 272 0.90 -23.64 -18.32
CA GLY A 272 1.79 -24.62 -17.71
C GLY A 272 1.28 -26.06 -17.74
N LYS A 273 0.15 -26.35 -18.41
CA LYS A 273 -0.42 -27.70 -18.52
C LYS A 273 0.44 -28.61 -19.39
N TYR A 274 0.94 -28.11 -20.52
CA TYR A 274 1.74 -28.88 -21.46
C TYR A 274 3.19 -28.41 -21.47
N LEU A 275 4.09 -29.35 -21.72
CA LEU A 275 5.49 -29.10 -22.05
C LEU A 275 5.74 -29.54 -23.48
N TYR A 276 6.33 -28.65 -24.27
CA TYR A 276 6.82 -28.95 -25.61
C TYR A 276 8.32 -29.18 -25.54
N ALA A 277 8.81 -30.31 -26.05
CA ALA A 277 10.23 -30.65 -26.04
C ALA A 277 10.68 -31.14 -27.42
N SER A 278 11.89 -30.81 -27.83
CA SER A 278 12.49 -31.37 -29.06
C SER A 278 13.11 -32.74 -28.81
N SER A 279 13.03 -33.59 -29.84
CA SER A 279 13.84 -34.80 -30.01
C SER A 279 14.23 -34.91 -31.49
N GLY A 280 15.42 -34.44 -31.86
CA GLY A 280 15.84 -34.32 -33.25
C GLY A 280 14.93 -33.40 -34.07
N ASN A 281 14.27 -33.96 -35.09
CA ASN A 281 13.27 -33.27 -35.92
C ASN A 281 11.83 -33.45 -35.38
N LYS A 282 11.65 -33.93 -34.15
CA LYS A 282 10.33 -34.15 -33.55
C LYS A 282 10.04 -33.16 -32.44
N ILE A 283 8.80 -32.69 -32.39
CA ILE A 283 8.21 -31.93 -31.29
C ILE A 283 7.34 -32.91 -30.50
N LEU A 284 7.66 -33.08 -29.22
CA LEU A 284 6.90 -33.86 -28.26
C LEU A 284 6.03 -32.91 -27.44
N GLN A 285 4.77 -33.26 -27.21
CA GLN A 285 3.92 -32.60 -26.23
C GLN A 285 3.66 -33.55 -25.07
N VAL A 286 4.05 -33.11 -23.89
CA VAL A 286 3.96 -33.83 -22.62
C VAL A 286 2.87 -33.21 -21.76
N ASP A 287 1.97 -34.03 -21.23
CA ASP A 287 0.87 -33.57 -20.35
C ASP A 287 1.31 -33.59 -18.88
N LEU A 288 1.52 -32.40 -18.31
CA LEU A 288 1.97 -32.24 -16.93
C LEU A 288 0.83 -32.34 -15.91
N SER A 289 -0.43 -32.40 -16.36
CA SER A 289 -1.59 -32.57 -15.48
C SER A 289 -1.83 -34.03 -15.08
N LEU A 290 -1.17 -34.97 -15.75
CA LEU A 290 -1.32 -36.41 -15.49
C LEU A 290 -0.14 -36.97 -14.69
N PRO A 291 -0.35 -38.07 -13.92
CA PRO A 291 0.74 -38.83 -13.33
C PRO A 291 1.76 -39.25 -14.40
N ASP A 292 3.04 -39.32 -14.01
CA ASP A 292 4.17 -39.74 -14.86
C ASP A 292 4.46 -38.92 -16.13
N TYR A 293 3.74 -37.82 -16.37
CA TYR A 293 3.99 -36.87 -17.47
C TYR A 293 4.11 -37.57 -18.85
N PRO A 294 3.02 -38.20 -19.34
CA PRO A 294 3.06 -38.94 -20.59
C PRO A 294 3.23 -38.01 -21.80
N VAL A 295 4.00 -38.46 -22.79
CA VAL A 295 4.00 -37.87 -24.13
C VAL A 295 2.65 -38.19 -24.79
N LYS A 296 1.83 -37.18 -25.05
CA LYS A 296 0.51 -37.31 -25.66
C LYS A 296 0.57 -37.28 -27.17
N ASN A 297 1.35 -36.34 -27.69
CA ASN A 297 1.38 -36.02 -29.11
C ASN A 297 2.83 -35.85 -29.58
N VAL A 298 3.07 -36.29 -30.81
CA VAL A 298 4.37 -36.15 -31.47
C VAL A 298 4.12 -35.59 -32.87
N LEU A 299 4.94 -34.62 -33.28
CA LEU A 299 4.96 -34.08 -34.63
C LEU A 299 6.39 -34.15 -35.16
N GLU A 300 6.58 -34.75 -36.33
CA GLU A 300 7.84 -34.73 -37.05
C GLU A 300 7.83 -33.60 -38.09
N ILE A 301 8.78 -32.67 -38.03
CA ILE A 301 8.85 -31.53 -38.95
C ILE A 301 9.48 -31.94 -40.29
N SER A 302 9.13 -31.22 -41.37
CA SER A 302 9.46 -31.63 -42.73
C SER A 302 10.92 -31.38 -43.12
N MET A 303 11.57 -30.37 -42.52
CA MET A 303 12.95 -29.98 -42.80
C MET A 303 13.63 -29.41 -41.55
N GLY A 304 14.96 -29.57 -41.48
CA GLY A 304 15.81 -28.98 -40.44
C GLY A 304 15.79 -29.75 -39.12
N VAL A 305 16.41 -29.16 -38.10
CA VAL A 305 16.32 -29.60 -36.70
C VAL A 305 15.82 -28.44 -35.86
N ILE A 306 15.23 -28.76 -34.72
CA ILE A 306 14.67 -27.75 -33.82
C ILE A 306 15.82 -27.08 -33.06
N GLY A 307 15.97 -25.79 -33.30
CA GLY A 307 16.90 -24.90 -32.64
C GLY A 307 16.42 -24.56 -31.23
N ASP A 308 15.28 -23.87 -31.08
CA ASP A 308 14.73 -23.41 -29.79
C ASP A 308 13.20 -23.21 -29.87
N PHE A 309 12.56 -23.21 -28.71
CA PHE A 309 11.17 -22.84 -28.45
C PHE A 309 11.10 -21.62 -27.52
N GLN A 310 10.37 -20.59 -27.94
CA GLN A 310 10.13 -19.44 -27.09
C GLN A 310 8.65 -19.07 -27.08
N LEU A 311 8.05 -19.07 -25.89
CA LEU A 311 6.74 -18.50 -25.67
C LEU A 311 6.79 -16.99 -25.88
N ALA A 312 5.80 -16.46 -26.60
CA ALA A 312 5.71 -15.06 -26.96
C ALA A 312 4.53 -14.35 -26.28
N PRO A 313 4.53 -13.00 -26.24
CA PRO A 313 3.46 -12.22 -25.60
C PRO A 313 2.08 -12.39 -26.23
N ASP A 314 2.01 -12.87 -27.48
CA ASP A 314 0.75 -13.21 -28.17
C ASP A 314 0.17 -14.56 -27.73
N GLY A 315 0.82 -15.26 -26.79
CA GLY A 315 0.41 -16.56 -26.27
C GLY A 315 0.78 -17.74 -27.16
N ASN A 316 1.45 -17.54 -28.29
CA ASN A 316 1.88 -18.59 -29.19
C ASN A 316 3.34 -19.03 -28.90
N LEU A 317 3.68 -20.26 -29.29
CA LEU A 317 5.07 -20.74 -29.23
C LEU A 317 5.74 -20.53 -30.58
N TYR A 318 6.86 -19.81 -30.59
CA TYR A 318 7.70 -19.61 -31.78
C TYR A 318 8.86 -20.59 -31.74
N ILE A 319 9.15 -21.19 -32.90
CA ILE A 319 10.05 -22.30 -33.02
C ILE A 319 11.07 -22.00 -34.10
N ASN A 320 12.34 -22.07 -33.74
CA ASN A 320 13.41 -22.06 -34.72
C ASN A 320 13.57 -23.47 -35.31
N THR A 321 13.20 -23.65 -36.57
CA THR A 321 13.34 -24.92 -37.32
C THR A 321 14.45 -24.86 -38.39
N GLY A 322 15.20 -23.75 -38.42
CA GLY A 322 16.05 -23.35 -39.55
C GLY A 322 17.50 -23.85 -39.50
N TYR A 323 17.90 -24.65 -38.51
CA TYR A 323 19.31 -25.07 -38.43
C TYR A 323 19.68 -25.99 -39.59
N GLY A 324 20.70 -25.60 -40.37
CA GLY A 324 21.18 -26.34 -41.55
C GLY A 324 20.48 -26.02 -42.87
N ILE A 325 19.51 -25.09 -42.89
CA ILE A 325 18.87 -24.56 -44.10
C ILE A 325 19.05 -23.04 -44.20
N ASP A 326 18.90 -22.45 -45.39
CA ASP A 326 18.90 -20.98 -45.56
C ASP A 326 17.57 -20.40 -45.01
N GLY A 327 17.39 -20.51 -43.69
CA GLY A 327 16.14 -20.22 -42.98
C GLY A 327 16.15 -18.81 -42.41
N SER A 328 15.42 -17.90 -43.05
CA SER A 328 15.10 -16.56 -42.50
C SER A 328 13.65 -16.49 -42.01
N ILE A 329 13.13 -17.58 -41.44
CA ILE A 329 11.71 -17.75 -41.09
C ILE A 329 11.59 -18.65 -39.84
N LEU A 330 10.67 -18.35 -38.92
CA LEU A 330 10.32 -19.18 -37.76
C LEU A 330 9.02 -19.96 -38.00
N SER A 331 8.91 -21.17 -37.45
CA SER A 331 7.64 -21.90 -37.31
C SER A 331 6.92 -21.46 -36.03
N MET A 332 5.64 -21.82 -35.89
CA MET A 332 4.82 -21.44 -34.73
C MET A 332 3.83 -22.55 -34.35
N ILE A 333 3.52 -22.69 -33.06
CA ILE A 333 2.34 -23.41 -32.57
C ILE A 333 1.35 -22.38 -32.02
N ARG A 334 0.16 -22.31 -32.60
CA ARG A 334 -0.95 -21.50 -32.08
C ARG A 334 -1.67 -22.21 -30.94
N ASN A 335 -2.27 -21.45 -30.04
CA ASN A 335 -3.05 -22.00 -28.91
C ASN A 335 -2.37 -23.20 -28.22
N PRO A 336 -1.13 -23.05 -27.72
CA PRO A 336 -0.35 -24.14 -27.13
C PRO A 336 -0.95 -24.77 -25.85
N ASN A 337 -2.08 -24.28 -25.36
CA ASN A 337 -2.85 -24.92 -24.28
C ASN A 337 -3.78 -26.05 -24.79
N GLU A 338 -3.84 -26.31 -26.10
CA GLU A 338 -4.67 -27.37 -26.69
C GLU A 338 -3.90 -28.70 -26.83
N GLU A 339 -4.57 -29.84 -26.59
CA GLU A 339 -3.94 -31.17 -26.67
C GLU A 339 -3.48 -31.51 -28.10
N GLU A 340 -4.33 -31.38 -29.13
CA GLU A 340 -3.98 -31.76 -30.50
C GLU A 340 -3.20 -30.67 -31.25
N PHE A 341 -2.02 -30.29 -30.72
CA PHE A 341 -1.24 -29.14 -31.20
C PHE A 341 -0.83 -29.23 -32.67
N GLN A 342 -0.79 -30.42 -33.28
CA GLN A 342 -0.40 -30.60 -34.68
C GLN A 342 -1.34 -29.85 -35.63
N LYS A 343 -2.61 -29.67 -35.26
CA LYS A 343 -3.59 -28.86 -36.02
C LYS A 343 -3.27 -27.36 -36.00
N ASN A 344 -2.54 -26.93 -34.96
CA ASN A 344 -2.20 -25.54 -34.71
C ASN A 344 -0.74 -25.22 -35.05
N TYR A 345 0.06 -26.22 -35.44
CA TYR A 345 1.41 -26.02 -35.94
C TYR A 345 1.38 -25.39 -37.33
N VAL A 346 2.10 -24.29 -37.47
CA VAL A 346 2.27 -23.54 -38.72
C VAL A 346 3.76 -23.54 -39.03
N GLU A 347 4.14 -24.35 -40.03
CA GLU A 347 5.51 -24.38 -40.54
C GLU A 347 5.85 -23.06 -41.25
N GLN A 348 7.05 -22.52 -41.02
CA GLN A 348 7.51 -21.28 -41.67
C GLN A 348 6.52 -20.11 -41.54
N ALA A 349 5.96 -19.94 -40.35
CA ALA A 349 4.91 -18.97 -40.06
C ALA A 349 5.32 -17.50 -40.17
N VAL A 350 6.53 -17.13 -39.74
CA VAL A 350 6.93 -15.72 -39.58
C VAL A 350 8.31 -15.45 -40.17
N ALA A 351 8.35 -14.61 -41.21
CA ALA A 351 9.58 -14.24 -41.89
C ALA A 351 10.37 -13.18 -41.12
N LEU A 352 11.70 -13.31 -41.11
CA LEU A 352 12.67 -12.45 -40.43
C LEU A 352 13.31 -11.43 -41.39
N GLY A 353 12.66 -11.15 -42.53
CA GLY A 353 13.13 -10.19 -43.53
C GLY A 353 14.54 -10.48 -44.07
N GLY A 354 14.88 -11.75 -44.25
CA GLY A 354 16.20 -12.20 -44.76
C GLY A 354 17.30 -12.31 -43.70
N ARG A 355 16.99 -12.05 -42.43
CA ARG A 355 17.91 -12.23 -41.29
C ARG A 355 17.84 -13.68 -40.78
N LYS A 356 18.95 -14.18 -40.23
CA LYS A 356 19.04 -15.58 -39.77
C LYS A 356 18.80 -15.68 -38.25
N PRO A 357 17.99 -16.64 -37.77
CA PRO A 357 17.62 -16.74 -36.36
C PRO A 357 18.75 -17.27 -35.45
N GLY A 358 19.85 -17.82 -36.00
CA GLY A 358 20.82 -18.56 -35.19
C GLY A 358 20.24 -19.91 -34.74
N LEU A 359 20.65 -20.41 -33.58
CA LEU A 359 20.10 -21.60 -32.92
C LEU A 359 19.08 -21.23 -31.84
N GLY A 360 19.39 -20.24 -31.01
CA GLY A 360 18.61 -19.84 -29.85
C GLY A 360 17.70 -18.64 -30.12
N LEU A 361 16.64 -18.52 -29.32
CA LEU A 361 15.75 -17.37 -29.26
C LEU A 361 16.06 -16.56 -27.98
N PRO A 362 15.51 -15.34 -27.83
CA PRO A 362 15.81 -14.53 -26.66
C PRO A 362 15.22 -15.15 -25.38
N ASN A 363 16.02 -15.15 -24.31
CA ASN A 363 15.62 -15.58 -22.99
C ASN A 363 15.04 -14.39 -22.20
N PHE A 364 13.93 -14.64 -21.50
CA PHE A 364 13.13 -13.63 -20.80
C PHE A 364 12.77 -14.11 -19.40
N ILE A 365 12.38 -13.15 -18.55
CA ILE A 365 11.76 -13.47 -17.26
C ILE A 365 10.42 -14.17 -17.52
N ARG A 366 10.26 -15.36 -16.94
CA ARG A 366 9.16 -16.27 -17.32
C ARG A 366 7.77 -15.77 -16.92
N SER A 367 7.66 -14.98 -15.86
CA SER A 367 6.40 -14.41 -15.39
C SER A 367 5.80 -13.35 -16.34
N TYR A 368 6.56 -12.86 -17.33
CA TYR A 368 6.03 -11.98 -18.39
C TYR A 368 5.06 -12.70 -19.34
N PHE A 369 5.04 -14.03 -19.32
CA PHE A 369 4.13 -14.83 -20.13
C PHE A 369 2.99 -15.46 -19.30
N TYR A 370 2.85 -15.09 -18.03
CA TYR A 370 1.79 -15.60 -17.16
C TYR A 370 0.48 -14.82 -17.36
N ASN A 371 -0.52 -15.50 -17.94
CA ASN A 371 -1.87 -14.97 -18.20
C ASN A 371 -2.96 -15.62 -17.32
N GLY A 372 -2.60 -16.26 -16.20
CA GLY A 372 -3.55 -16.98 -15.34
C GLY A 372 -4.36 -16.11 -14.37
N LEU A 373 -3.94 -14.86 -14.11
CA LEU A 373 -4.61 -13.92 -13.23
C LEU A 373 -4.91 -12.62 -13.98
N ILE A 374 -6.16 -12.18 -13.95
CA ILE A 374 -6.65 -10.97 -14.62
C ILE A 374 -7.14 -9.99 -13.54
N ALA A 375 -6.51 -8.82 -13.46
CA ALA A 375 -7.11 -7.63 -12.88
C ALA A 375 -7.63 -6.80 -14.06
N ASP A 376 -8.95 -6.66 -14.19
CA ASP A 376 -9.59 -5.82 -15.19
C ASP A 376 -10.58 -4.93 -14.45
N ALA A 377 -10.21 -3.66 -14.30
CA ALA A 377 -10.98 -2.64 -13.62
C ALA A 377 -12.08 -2.04 -14.52
N GLY A 378 -12.05 -2.32 -15.83
CA GLY A 378 -12.89 -1.71 -16.84
C GLY A 378 -12.24 -0.49 -17.50
N ALA A 379 -12.85 0.00 -18.57
CA ALA A 379 -12.34 1.15 -19.32
C ALA A 379 -12.67 2.48 -18.63
N ASP A 380 -11.73 3.42 -18.71
CA ASP A 380 -11.93 4.81 -18.33
C ASP A 380 -13.21 5.37 -18.97
N THR A 381 -14.08 5.98 -18.16
CA THR A 381 -15.39 6.40 -18.65
C THR A 381 -15.94 7.63 -17.94
N ILE A 382 -16.93 8.24 -18.60
CA ILE A 382 -17.69 9.38 -18.09
C ILE A 382 -19.02 8.87 -17.52
N VAL A 383 -19.40 9.38 -16.35
CA VAL A 383 -20.59 8.97 -15.59
C VAL A 383 -21.46 10.19 -15.30
N CYS A 384 -22.77 10.09 -15.54
CA CYS A 384 -23.72 11.13 -15.14
C CYS A 384 -23.90 11.11 -13.62
N SER A 385 -24.14 12.28 -12.99
CA SER A 385 -24.39 12.34 -11.55
C SER A 385 -25.51 11.38 -11.13
N SER A 386 -25.28 10.63 -10.05
CA SER A 386 -26.15 9.58 -9.50
C SER A 386 -26.36 8.33 -10.37
N GLN A 387 -25.75 8.25 -11.56
CA GLN A 387 -25.80 7.05 -12.38
C GLN A 387 -25.09 5.89 -11.69
N ARG A 388 -25.74 4.73 -11.67
CA ARG A 388 -25.15 3.47 -11.20
C ARG A 388 -24.38 2.81 -12.34
N LEU A 389 -23.08 2.63 -12.19
CA LEU A 389 -22.20 2.00 -13.17
C LEU A 389 -21.61 0.69 -12.61
N ALA A 390 -21.74 -0.41 -13.34
CA ALA A 390 -20.98 -1.63 -13.04
C ALA A 390 -19.55 -1.47 -13.56
N ILE A 391 -18.56 -1.72 -12.71
CA ILE A 391 -17.14 -1.68 -13.06
C ILE A 391 -16.51 -3.04 -12.80
N GLY A 392 -15.32 -3.30 -13.35
CA GLY A 392 -14.63 -4.57 -13.20
C GLY A 392 -15.19 -5.75 -14.01
N ALA A 393 -14.40 -6.82 -14.11
CA ALA A 393 -14.74 -8.04 -14.82
C ALA A 393 -15.41 -9.13 -13.94
N GLN A 394 -15.83 -10.23 -14.57
CA GLN A 394 -16.37 -11.38 -13.84
C GLN A 394 -15.30 -12.03 -12.94
N PRO A 395 -15.68 -12.50 -11.73
CA PRO A 395 -14.73 -13.11 -10.80
C PRO A 395 -14.14 -14.42 -11.36
N GLN A 396 -12.84 -14.60 -11.14
CA GLN A 396 -12.10 -15.82 -11.43
C GLN A 396 -12.08 -16.72 -10.18
N ASN A 397 -12.16 -18.05 -10.38
CA ASN A 397 -12.15 -19.00 -9.28
C ASN A 397 -10.80 -18.98 -8.54
N GLY A 398 -10.81 -19.10 -7.21
CA GLY A 398 -9.60 -19.05 -6.37
C GLY A 398 -8.89 -17.69 -6.34
N THR A 399 -9.57 -16.61 -6.75
CA THR A 399 -9.04 -15.24 -6.78
C THR A 399 -9.78 -14.34 -5.79
N THR A 400 -9.06 -13.57 -4.98
CA THR A 400 -9.56 -12.51 -4.13
C THR A 400 -9.35 -11.15 -4.79
N TYR A 401 -10.23 -10.20 -4.51
CA TYR A 401 -10.22 -8.88 -5.14
C TYR A 401 -10.18 -7.79 -4.07
N HIS A 402 -9.52 -6.68 -4.38
CA HIS A 402 -9.45 -5.50 -3.52
C HIS A 402 -9.39 -4.22 -4.35
N TRP A 403 -10.33 -3.30 -4.14
CA TRP A 403 -10.39 -1.98 -4.77
C TRP A 403 -9.90 -0.90 -3.82
N SER A 404 -9.02 -0.02 -4.31
CA SER A 404 -8.53 1.15 -3.56
C SER A 404 -8.62 2.43 -4.40
N PRO A 405 -9.25 3.51 -3.91
CA PRO A 405 -10.04 3.57 -2.68
C PRO A 405 -11.35 2.76 -2.80
N GLY A 406 -11.94 2.36 -1.67
CA GLY A 406 -13.25 1.69 -1.66
C GLY A 406 -14.45 2.64 -1.69
N THR A 407 -14.22 3.96 -1.70
CA THR A 407 -15.25 5.00 -1.59
C THR A 407 -16.19 4.98 -2.80
N HIS A 408 -17.49 5.16 -2.57
CA HIS A 408 -18.54 5.17 -3.61
C HIS A 408 -18.74 3.84 -4.37
N LEU A 409 -18.08 2.76 -3.95
CA LEU A 409 -18.27 1.42 -4.48
C LEU A 409 -19.23 0.61 -3.58
N SER A 410 -20.01 -0.29 -4.19
CA SER A 410 -20.90 -1.18 -3.45
C SER A 410 -20.15 -2.20 -2.58
N SER A 411 -18.92 -2.55 -2.96
CA SER A 411 -17.99 -3.38 -2.19
C SER A 411 -16.58 -3.16 -2.71
N SER A 412 -15.60 -3.10 -1.83
CA SER A 412 -14.19 -3.06 -2.22
C SER A 412 -13.58 -4.45 -2.43
N THR A 413 -14.32 -5.55 -2.18
CA THR A 413 -13.74 -6.91 -2.15
C THR A 413 -14.25 -7.87 -3.22
N VAL A 414 -15.10 -7.38 -4.12
CA VAL A 414 -15.65 -8.18 -5.25
C VAL A 414 -14.99 -7.77 -6.56
N ALA A 415 -14.95 -8.69 -7.53
CA ALA A 415 -14.37 -8.42 -8.85
C ALA A 415 -15.10 -7.30 -9.61
N ASN A 416 -16.44 -7.25 -9.49
CA ASN A 416 -17.31 -6.38 -10.26
C ASN A 416 -18.29 -5.56 -9.39
N PRO A 417 -17.82 -4.56 -8.62
CA PRO A 417 -18.69 -3.71 -7.84
C PRO A 417 -19.49 -2.72 -8.71
N PHE A 418 -20.43 -2.02 -8.09
CA PHE A 418 -21.09 -0.86 -8.70
C PHE A 418 -20.54 0.44 -8.10
N PHE A 419 -20.21 1.40 -8.96
CA PHE A 419 -19.91 2.79 -8.60
C PHE A 419 -21.18 3.64 -8.63
N GLN A 420 -21.35 4.53 -7.65
CA GLN A 420 -22.38 5.56 -7.64
C GLN A 420 -21.95 6.79 -6.84
N PHE A 421 -21.99 7.97 -7.46
CA PHE A 421 -21.65 9.25 -6.82
C PHE A 421 -22.61 10.37 -7.24
N HIS A 422 -23.00 11.22 -6.29
CA HIS A 422 -23.80 12.41 -6.56
C HIS A 422 -22.90 13.66 -6.51
N ASN A 423 -22.57 14.20 -7.69
CA ASN A 423 -21.72 15.38 -7.80
C ASN A 423 -22.54 16.66 -7.59
N THR A 424 -22.48 17.25 -6.39
CA THR A 424 -23.15 18.52 -6.06
C THR A 424 -22.35 19.76 -6.47
N GLY A 425 -21.11 19.58 -6.92
CA GLY A 425 -20.20 20.66 -7.29
C GLY A 425 -20.58 21.40 -8.58
N ALA A 426 -19.77 22.40 -8.93
CA ALA A 426 -19.83 23.09 -10.21
C ALA A 426 -18.93 22.44 -11.28
N GLU A 427 -17.92 21.68 -10.85
CA GLU A 427 -16.88 21.08 -11.69
C GLU A 427 -17.04 19.56 -11.82
N VAL A 428 -16.47 19.00 -12.90
CA VAL A 428 -16.33 17.55 -13.07
C VAL A 428 -15.45 16.99 -11.96
N GLN A 429 -15.89 15.91 -11.31
CA GLN A 429 -15.13 15.21 -10.28
C GLN A 429 -14.43 14.00 -10.89
N GLU A 430 -13.17 13.82 -10.57
CA GLU A 430 -12.35 12.70 -11.05
C GLU A 430 -12.12 11.70 -9.92
N PHE A 431 -12.32 10.41 -10.22
CA PHE A 431 -12.02 9.31 -9.32
C PHE A 431 -11.04 8.37 -10.01
N GLU A 432 -10.04 7.91 -9.27
CA GLU A 432 -9.09 6.90 -9.71
C GLU A 432 -9.16 5.71 -8.78
N TYR A 433 -9.41 4.53 -9.34
CA TYR A 433 -9.55 3.27 -8.62
C TYR A 433 -8.49 2.29 -9.08
N ILE A 434 -7.92 1.54 -8.13
CA ILE A 434 -6.97 0.46 -8.39
C ILE A 434 -7.62 -0.85 -7.95
N LEU A 435 -7.92 -1.73 -8.92
CA LEU A 435 -8.31 -3.11 -8.66
C LEU A 435 -7.04 -3.94 -8.44
N THR A 436 -6.99 -4.66 -7.34
CA THR A 436 -5.97 -5.68 -7.04
C THR A 436 -6.65 -7.04 -7.06
N ALA A 437 -6.22 -7.94 -7.92
CA ALA A 437 -6.63 -9.34 -7.94
C ALA A 437 -5.50 -10.19 -7.37
N THR A 438 -5.80 -11.16 -6.51
CA THR A 438 -4.82 -12.00 -5.82
C THR A 438 -5.25 -13.47 -5.85
N ASN A 439 -4.36 -14.39 -6.21
CA ASN A 439 -4.55 -15.84 -6.04
C ASN A 439 -3.34 -16.43 -5.30
N GLU A 440 -3.30 -17.76 -5.11
CA GLU A 440 -2.22 -18.45 -4.39
C GLU A 440 -0.80 -18.18 -4.94
N HIS A 441 -0.69 -17.74 -6.19
CA HIS A 441 0.59 -17.59 -6.88
C HIS A 441 0.88 -16.15 -7.27
N CYS A 442 -0.10 -15.26 -7.20
CA CYS A 442 -0.04 -14.03 -7.97
C CYS A 442 -0.90 -12.88 -7.44
N ILE A 443 -0.39 -11.64 -7.57
CA ILE A 443 -1.11 -10.38 -7.40
C ILE A 443 -0.99 -9.57 -8.70
N ARG A 444 -2.11 -9.12 -9.26
CA ARG A 444 -2.18 -8.22 -10.43
C ARG A 444 -2.97 -6.97 -10.07
N LYS A 445 -2.61 -5.85 -10.69
CA LYS A 445 -3.34 -4.58 -10.53
C LYS A 445 -3.81 -4.03 -11.87
N ASP A 446 -4.94 -3.33 -11.85
CA ASP A 446 -5.44 -2.52 -12.96
C ASP A 446 -6.07 -1.24 -12.43
N THR A 447 -6.09 -0.19 -13.26
CA THR A 447 -6.54 1.14 -12.86
C THR A 447 -7.71 1.59 -13.72
N LEU A 448 -8.73 2.17 -13.06
CA LEU A 448 -9.89 2.76 -13.69
C LEU A 448 -10.00 4.24 -13.31
N LYS A 449 -10.15 5.12 -14.31
CA LYS A 449 -10.46 6.54 -14.11
C LYS A 449 -11.90 6.84 -14.48
N LEU A 450 -12.63 7.46 -13.55
CA LEU A 450 -14.01 7.88 -13.72
C LEU A 450 -14.12 9.40 -13.64
N GLN A 451 -14.84 9.99 -14.60
CA GLN A 451 -15.18 11.41 -14.58
C GLN A 451 -16.69 11.57 -14.36
N VAL A 452 -17.08 12.15 -13.22
CA VAL A 452 -18.50 12.36 -12.86
C VAL A 452 -18.89 13.81 -13.09
N TYR A 453 -19.83 14.04 -14.01
CA TYR A 453 -20.32 15.40 -14.31
C TYR A 453 -21.18 15.97 -13.17
N PRO A 454 -21.19 17.30 -12.99
CA PRO A 454 -22.08 17.97 -12.04
C PRO A 454 -23.54 17.54 -12.20
N ALA A 455 -24.26 17.48 -11.08
CA ALA A 455 -25.70 17.31 -11.12
C ALA A 455 -26.36 18.46 -11.91
N PRO A 456 -27.40 18.17 -12.70
CA PRO A 456 -28.19 19.21 -13.34
C PRO A 456 -28.88 20.08 -12.29
N PRO A 457 -29.38 21.27 -12.66
CA PRO A 457 -30.25 22.03 -11.77
C PRO A 457 -31.47 21.21 -11.36
N ASP A 458 -31.90 21.38 -10.12
CA ASP A 458 -32.96 20.61 -9.47
C ASP A 458 -34.25 21.42 -9.26
N LYS A 459 -34.19 22.75 -9.37
CA LYS A 459 -35.34 23.65 -9.22
C LYS A 459 -35.30 24.86 -10.17
N ILE A 460 -36.48 25.32 -10.57
CA ILE A 460 -36.70 26.61 -11.24
C ILE A 460 -36.97 27.67 -10.15
N LEU A 461 -36.29 28.81 -10.25
CA LEU A 461 -36.44 29.99 -9.40
C LEU A 461 -37.30 31.03 -10.11
N GLY A 462 -38.26 31.61 -9.39
CA GLY A 462 -39.16 32.64 -9.89
C GLY A 462 -40.48 32.62 -9.13
N THR A 463 -41.29 33.67 -9.30
CA THR A 463 -42.56 33.80 -8.58
C THR A 463 -43.58 32.75 -9.01
N LYS A 464 -44.37 32.26 -8.05
CA LYS A 464 -45.48 31.32 -8.25
C LYS A 464 -46.81 32.02 -8.50
N SER A 465 -46.90 33.34 -8.34
CA SER A 465 -48.12 34.12 -8.58
C SER A 465 -47.81 35.46 -9.25
N VAL A 466 -48.59 35.80 -10.27
CA VAL A 466 -48.38 36.99 -11.10
C VAL A 466 -49.69 37.68 -11.45
N CYS A 467 -49.61 39.01 -11.61
CA CYS A 467 -50.75 39.82 -12.04
C CYS A 467 -51.06 39.58 -13.55
N PRO A 468 -52.33 39.50 -13.97
CA PRO A 468 -52.67 39.33 -15.38
C PRO A 468 -52.07 40.43 -16.28
N GLY A 469 -51.44 40.03 -17.38
CA GLY A 469 -50.82 40.94 -18.35
C GLY A 469 -49.49 41.56 -17.89
N VAL A 470 -48.83 41.02 -16.87
CA VAL A 470 -47.50 41.50 -16.45
C VAL A 470 -46.43 41.08 -17.47
N GLU A 471 -45.52 41.99 -17.78
CA GLU A 471 -44.45 41.80 -18.77
C GLU A 471 -43.08 41.68 -18.07
N GLY A 472 -42.17 40.92 -18.67
CA GLY A 472 -40.76 40.85 -18.26
C GLY A 472 -40.49 40.12 -16.95
N VAL A 473 -41.30 39.12 -16.56
CA VAL A 473 -41.07 38.33 -15.34
C VAL A 473 -39.95 37.32 -15.57
N ALA A 474 -38.92 37.34 -14.74
CA ALA A 474 -37.76 36.47 -14.86
C ALA A 474 -37.94 35.13 -14.17
N TYR A 475 -37.53 34.05 -14.85
CA TYR A 475 -37.38 32.71 -14.28
C TYR A 475 -35.98 32.21 -14.57
N SER A 476 -35.36 31.51 -13.62
CA SER A 476 -33.98 31.05 -13.77
C SER A 476 -33.74 29.69 -13.13
N VAL A 477 -32.63 29.08 -13.49
CA VAL A 477 -32.02 27.97 -12.77
C VAL A 477 -30.58 28.33 -12.42
N GLN A 478 -30.00 27.61 -11.46
CA GLN A 478 -28.56 27.70 -11.21
C GLN A 478 -27.80 27.42 -12.50
N GLN A 479 -26.90 28.33 -12.88
CA GLN A 479 -26.05 28.15 -14.04
C GLN A 479 -25.10 26.97 -13.82
N LYS A 480 -25.06 26.05 -14.79
CA LYS A 480 -24.13 24.92 -14.84
C LYS A 480 -23.46 24.93 -16.21
N GLU A 481 -22.15 25.17 -16.26
CA GLU A 481 -21.38 25.39 -17.51
C GLU A 481 -21.53 24.27 -18.55
N PHE A 482 -21.76 23.04 -18.10
CA PHE A 482 -21.85 21.87 -18.98
C PHE A 482 -23.25 21.60 -19.55
N TYR A 483 -24.25 22.42 -19.23
CA TYR A 483 -25.65 22.18 -19.59
C TYR A 483 -26.22 23.22 -20.55
N SER A 484 -26.99 22.75 -21.52
CA SER A 484 -27.90 23.54 -22.34
C SER A 484 -29.34 23.39 -21.86
N TYR A 485 -30.13 24.45 -21.99
CA TYR A 485 -31.48 24.55 -21.41
C TYR A 485 -32.56 24.70 -22.48
N GLN A 486 -33.65 23.95 -22.33
CA GLN A 486 -34.82 24.09 -23.19
C GLN A 486 -36.06 24.40 -22.35
N TRP A 487 -36.53 25.64 -22.44
CA TRP A 487 -37.67 26.13 -21.68
C TRP A 487 -38.97 25.99 -22.48
N GLN A 488 -40.06 25.71 -21.78
CA GLN A 488 -41.43 25.83 -22.29
C GLN A 488 -42.31 26.54 -21.25
N VAL A 489 -43.33 27.27 -21.73
CA VAL A 489 -44.27 28.01 -20.89
C VAL A 489 -45.70 27.72 -21.35
N GLU A 490 -46.61 27.57 -20.39
CA GLU A 490 -48.05 27.52 -20.61
C GLU A 490 -48.72 28.71 -19.90
N GLY A 491 -49.54 29.48 -20.62
CA GLY A 491 -50.21 30.68 -20.08
C GLY A 491 -49.48 32.02 -20.32
N GLY A 492 -48.30 32.00 -20.95
CA GLY A 492 -47.51 33.19 -21.30
C GLY A 492 -46.65 32.98 -22.53
N THR A 493 -45.77 33.94 -22.83
CA THR A 493 -44.81 33.88 -23.94
C THR A 493 -43.41 34.20 -23.48
N ILE A 494 -42.43 33.37 -23.85
CA ILE A 494 -41.00 33.64 -23.59
C ILE A 494 -40.54 34.75 -24.53
N THR A 495 -40.07 35.87 -23.99
CA THR A 495 -39.62 37.04 -24.76
C THR A 495 -38.11 37.11 -24.92
N ALA A 496 -37.35 36.51 -23.99
CA ALA A 496 -35.89 36.45 -24.04
C ALA A 496 -35.33 35.24 -23.29
N GLY A 497 -34.07 34.88 -23.58
CA GLY A 497 -33.29 33.95 -22.76
C GLY A 497 -33.43 32.46 -23.07
N GLN A 498 -34.18 32.08 -24.12
CA GLN A 498 -34.28 30.68 -24.54
C GLN A 498 -32.90 30.09 -24.85
N GLY A 499 -32.61 28.89 -24.37
CA GLY A 499 -31.27 28.28 -24.46
C GLY A 499 -30.33 28.61 -23.29
N THR A 500 -30.66 29.59 -22.45
CA THR A 500 -29.82 30.05 -21.34
C THR A 500 -30.40 29.64 -19.98
N ASN A 501 -29.67 29.86 -18.88
CA ASN A 501 -30.14 29.52 -17.53
C ASN A 501 -31.22 30.49 -17.00
N THR A 502 -31.58 31.54 -17.73
CA THR A 502 -32.59 32.53 -17.33
C THR A 502 -33.49 32.89 -18.53
N ILE A 503 -34.78 33.00 -18.32
CA ILE A 503 -35.76 33.45 -19.32
C ILE A 503 -36.59 34.62 -18.80
N LEU A 504 -37.12 35.43 -19.72
CA LEU A 504 -38.15 36.43 -19.44
C LEU A 504 -39.47 35.98 -20.05
N ILE A 505 -40.56 36.14 -19.29
CA ILE A 505 -41.91 35.74 -19.68
C ILE A 505 -42.85 36.93 -19.55
N ASP A 506 -43.65 37.15 -20.60
CA ASP A 506 -44.83 38.00 -20.55
C ASP A 506 -46.04 37.10 -20.31
N TRP A 507 -46.77 37.35 -19.22
CA TRP A 507 -47.89 36.52 -18.80
C TRP A 507 -49.21 37.02 -19.38
N GLY A 508 -50.07 36.07 -19.76
CA GLY A 508 -51.35 36.35 -20.40
C GLY A 508 -52.49 36.71 -19.42
N PRO A 509 -53.76 36.47 -19.81
CA PRO A 509 -54.90 36.64 -18.92
C PRO A 509 -54.91 35.61 -17.78
N THR A 510 -55.80 35.80 -16.80
CA THR A 510 -55.98 34.91 -15.65
C THR A 510 -55.99 33.43 -16.05
N ASN A 511 -55.10 32.64 -15.46
CA ASN A 511 -54.94 31.22 -15.70
C ASN A 511 -54.40 30.54 -14.43
N PRO A 512 -55.18 29.66 -13.77
CA PRO A 512 -54.74 28.96 -12.57
C PRO A 512 -53.75 27.82 -12.85
N ASP A 513 -53.67 27.35 -14.09
CA ASP A 513 -52.89 26.17 -14.50
C ASP A 513 -51.62 26.54 -15.28
N ALA A 514 -51.23 27.83 -15.27
CA ALA A 514 -50.02 28.28 -15.95
C ALA A 514 -48.77 27.64 -15.31
N LYS A 515 -47.71 27.47 -16.10
CA LYS A 515 -46.48 26.82 -15.62
C LYS A 515 -45.28 27.12 -16.50
N VAL A 516 -44.11 26.95 -15.91
CA VAL A 516 -42.81 26.97 -16.58
C VAL A 516 -42.19 25.59 -16.47
N THR A 517 -41.73 25.02 -17.58
CA THR A 517 -41.01 23.74 -17.59
C THR A 517 -39.64 23.88 -18.23
N LEU A 518 -38.72 23.02 -17.78
CA LEU A 518 -37.33 23.01 -18.26
C LEU A 518 -36.84 21.57 -18.42
N THR A 519 -36.22 21.29 -19.57
CA THR A 519 -35.34 20.13 -19.77
C THR A 519 -33.92 20.63 -19.94
N SER A 520 -32.95 19.99 -19.28
CA SER A 520 -31.53 20.29 -19.45
C SER A 520 -30.80 19.11 -20.09
N THR A 521 -29.77 19.39 -20.88
CA THR A 521 -28.92 18.36 -21.51
C THR A 521 -27.47 18.74 -21.34
N SER A 522 -26.64 17.82 -20.85
CA SER A 522 -25.20 18.05 -20.75
C SER A 522 -24.51 17.97 -22.11
N SER A 523 -23.35 18.60 -22.25
CA SER A 523 -22.51 18.57 -23.46
C SER A 523 -22.06 17.15 -23.92
N LYS A 524 -22.24 16.13 -23.07
CA LYS A 524 -21.92 14.72 -23.35
C LYS A 524 -23.14 13.79 -23.38
N GLY A 525 -24.35 14.34 -23.33
CA GLY A 525 -25.59 13.58 -23.59
C GLY A 525 -26.35 13.08 -22.36
N CYS A 526 -25.96 13.43 -21.13
CA CYS A 526 -26.83 13.21 -19.96
C CYS A 526 -28.08 14.11 -20.07
N GLU A 527 -29.25 13.51 -20.27
CA GLU A 527 -30.56 14.18 -20.23
C GLU A 527 -31.14 14.16 -18.80
N THR A 528 -31.89 15.20 -18.46
CA THR A 528 -32.51 15.34 -17.13
C THR A 528 -33.99 15.00 -17.14
N ALA A 529 -34.53 14.71 -15.96
CA ALA A 529 -35.97 14.80 -15.76
C ALA A 529 -36.45 16.25 -16.02
N VAL A 530 -37.73 16.40 -16.40
CA VAL A 530 -38.35 17.70 -16.64
C VAL A 530 -38.63 18.39 -15.31
N LEU A 531 -38.08 19.58 -15.12
CA LEU A 531 -38.45 20.46 -14.00
C LEU A 531 -39.74 21.21 -14.34
N THR A 532 -40.63 21.36 -13.36
CA THR A 532 -41.90 22.10 -13.53
C THR A 532 -42.12 23.04 -12.35
N LEU A 533 -42.39 24.31 -12.63
CA LEU A 533 -42.84 25.30 -11.67
C LEU A 533 -44.26 25.74 -12.05
N PRO A 534 -45.28 25.38 -11.25
CA PRO A 534 -46.63 25.93 -11.44
C PRO A 534 -46.64 27.42 -11.09
N VAL A 535 -47.37 28.20 -11.89
CA VAL A 535 -47.54 29.65 -11.73
C VAL A 535 -49.02 29.98 -11.85
N ARG A 536 -49.57 30.76 -10.92
CA ARG A 536 -50.95 31.21 -10.95
C ARG A 536 -51.03 32.65 -11.45
N ILE A 537 -51.71 32.87 -12.57
CA ILE A 537 -52.00 34.23 -13.06
C ILE A 537 -53.34 34.66 -12.47
N ASN A 538 -53.36 35.58 -11.51
CA ASN A 538 -54.58 36.03 -10.83
C ASN A 538 -54.48 37.43 -10.20
N VAL A 539 -55.63 38.01 -9.86
CA VAL A 539 -55.73 39.37 -9.30
C VAL A 539 -55.35 39.44 -7.82
N GLU A 540 -55.69 38.40 -7.06
CA GLU A 540 -55.30 38.25 -5.65
C GLU A 540 -53.99 37.47 -5.58
N LEU A 541 -52.87 38.18 -5.43
CA LEU A 541 -51.55 37.57 -5.48
C LEU A 541 -51.35 36.63 -4.28
N ASP A 542 -50.75 35.49 -4.54
CA ASP A 542 -50.28 34.56 -3.51
C ASP A 542 -48.86 35.00 -3.09
N THR A 543 -48.80 36.00 -2.19
CA THR A 543 -47.55 36.63 -1.77
C THR A 543 -46.75 35.69 -0.87
N GLU A 544 -45.50 35.45 -1.23
CA GLU A 544 -44.61 34.55 -0.49
C GLU A 544 -44.37 35.04 0.94
N THR A 545 -44.40 34.11 1.90
CA THR A 545 -43.88 34.35 3.26
C THR A 545 -42.43 34.80 3.18
N PRO A 546 -42.02 35.84 3.95
CA PRO A 546 -40.63 36.26 4.04
C PRO A 546 -39.66 35.10 4.22
N GLN A 547 -38.54 35.14 3.51
CA GLN A 547 -37.45 34.20 3.63
C GLN A 547 -36.26 34.89 4.31
N GLY A 548 -35.68 34.21 5.30
CA GLY A 548 -34.51 34.66 6.05
C GLY A 548 -34.30 33.79 7.29
N PRO A 549 -33.36 34.12 8.19
CA PRO A 549 -33.10 33.34 9.38
C PRO A 549 -34.34 33.28 10.31
N GLU A 550 -34.84 32.06 10.56
CA GLU A 550 -35.91 31.78 11.55
C GLU A 550 -35.37 31.75 12.98
N GLN A 551 -34.06 31.58 13.15
CA GLN A 551 -33.36 31.65 14.42
C GLN A 551 -32.18 32.60 14.28
N VAL A 552 -32.07 33.55 15.21
CA VAL A 552 -31.03 34.58 15.21
C VAL A 552 -30.36 34.61 16.57
N CYS A 553 -29.04 34.59 16.60
CA CYS A 553 -28.31 34.71 17.85
C CYS A 553 -28.35 36.15 18.36
N LEU A 554 -28.46 36.34 19.68
CA LEU A 554 -28.61 37.65 20.30
C LEU A 554 -27.48 38.64 19.91
N ASN A 555 -26.26 38.14 19.67
CA ASN A 555 -25.10 38.91 19.22
C ASN A 555 -25.11 39.26 17.72
N GLU A 556 -25.99 38.66 16.92
CA GLU A 556 -26.12 38.85 15.46
C GLU A 556 -27.50 39.44 15.09
N ARG A 557 -28.22 40.01 16.06
CA ARG A 557 -29.62 40.46 15.91
C ARG A 557 -29.82 41.73 15.07
N GLU A 558 -28.75 42.39 14.65
CA GLU A 558 -28.80 43.67 13.93
C GLU A 558 -28.49 43.43 12.44
N GLN A 559 -29.15 44.18 11.55
CA GLN A 559 -28.97 44.16 10.11
C GLN A 559 -29.25 42.78 9.46
N VAL A 560 -30.20 42.02 10.01
CA VAL A 560 -30.60 40.72 9.48
C VAL A 560 -31.41 40.90 8.21
N VAL A 561 -31.03 40.18 7.15
CA VAL A 561 -31.64 40.30 5.82
C VAL A 561 -32.84 39.38 5.70
N TYR A 562 -33.98 39.92 5.26
CA TYR A 562 -35.16 39.14 4.86
C TYR A 562 -35.61 39.54 3.46
N SER A 563 -36.13 38.59 2.69
CA SER A 563 -36.53 38.83 1.29
C SER A 563 -37.65 37.91 0.81
N VAL A 564 -38.27 38.28 -0.30
CA VAL A 564 -39.17 37.44 -1.11
C VAL A 564 -38.67 37.43 -2.55
N THR A 565 -39.22 36.54 -3.39
CA THR A 565 -38.89 36.55 -4.82
C THR A 565 -39.29 37.88 -5.46
N ASN A 566 -38.36 38.51 -6.19
CA ASN A 566 -38.63 39.75 -6.91
C ASN A 566 -39.53 39.50 -8.14
N THR A 567 -40.77 39.95 -8.08
CA THR A 567 -41.72 39.91 -9.17
C THR A 567 -41.66 41.23 -9.93
N ALA A 568 -41.37 41.18 -11.24
CA ALA A 568 -41.31 42.38 -12.06
C ALA A 568 -42.64 43.17 -11.98
N GLY A 569 -42.53 44.48 -11.74
CA GLY A 569 -43.71 45.37 -11.59
C GLY A 569 -44.37 45.35 -10.20
N SER A 570 -43.90 44.53 -9.27
CA SER A 570 -44.38 44.53 -7.87
C SER A 570 -43.65 45.56 -6.99
N VAL A 571 -44.37 46.07 -6.00
CA VAL A 571 -43.90 46.92 -4.90
C VAL A 571 -44.31 46.25 -3.59
N TYR A 572 -43.41 46.23 -2.60
CA TYR A 572 -43.58 45.47 -1.36
C TYR A 572 -43.60 46.38 -0.15
N THR A 573 -44.59 46.24 0.72
CA THR A 573 -44.71 46.99 1.98
C THR A 573 -44.56 46.03 3.15
N TRP A 574 -43.47 46.14 3.88
CA TRP A 574 -43.10 45.25 4.98
C TRP A 574 -43.59 45.79 6.33
N ASP A 575 -44.02 44.87 7.20
CA ASP A 575 -44.46 45.11 8.57
C ASP A 575 -43.75 44.13 9.53
N ILE A 576 -43.56 44.56 10.78
CA ILE A 576 -42.74 43.84 11.77
C ILE A 576 -43.32 43.99 13.18
N ALA A 577 -43.17 42.93 14.00
CA ALA A 577 -43.40 42.95 15.44
C ALA A 577 -42.17 42.42 16.18
N GLY A 578 -41.66 43.17 17.17
CA GLY A 578 -40.49 42.78 17.96
C GLY A 578 -39.13 43.20 17.39
N GLY A 579 -39.12 44.08 16.37
CA GLY A 579 -37.90 44.62 15.75
C GLY A 579 -38.17 45.93 15.01
N VAL A 580 -37.16 46.41 14.27
CA VAL A 580 -37.23 47.62 13.43
C VAL A 580 -36.68 47.33 12.04
N ILE A 581 -37.43 47.69 10.99
CA ILE A 581 -36.94 47.68 9.61
C ILE A 581 -36.08 48.94 9.40
N THR A 582 -34.80 48.75 9.09
CA THR A 582 -33.83 49.84 8.98
C THR A 582 -33.57 50.28 7.54
N ALA A 583 -33.80 49.40 6.56
CA ALA A 583 -33.68 49.70 5.13
C ALA A 583 -34.52 48.74 4.25
N GLY A 584 -34.73 49.11 2.98
CA GLY A 584 -35.29 48.22 1.95
C GLY A 584 -36.81 48.28 1.73
N GLN A 585 -37.52 49.16 2.45
CA GLN A 585 -38.97 49.30 2.30
C GLN A 585 -39.35 49.68 0.85
N GLY A 586 -40.43 49.10 0.32
CA GLY A 586 -40.82 49.23 -1.09
C GLY A 586 -40.17 48.21 -2.02
N THR A 587 -39.18 47.44 -1.55
CA THR A 587 -38.43 46.48 -2.35
C THR A 587 -38.64 45.05 -1.86
N HIS A 588 -38.25 44.05 -2.65
CA HIS A 588 -38.41 42.63 -2.29
C HIS A 588 -37.46 42.17 -1.17
N GLN A 589 -36.64 43.05 -0.59
CA GLN A 589 -35.68 42.75 0.47
C GLN A 589 -35.63 43.87 1.51
N VAL A 590 -35.50 43.52 2.79
CA VAL A 590 -35.37 44.47 3.92
C VAL A 590 -34.24 44.07 4.87
N LEU A 591 -33.72 45.07 5.59
CA LEU A 591 -32.82 44.89 6.74
C LEU A 591 -33.59 45.10 8.04
N VAL A 592 -33.42 44.19 8.99
CA VAL A 592 -34.16 44.16 10.26
C VAL A 592 -33.19 44.12 11.45
N ASP A 593 -33.45 44.96 12.45
CA ASP A 593 -32.84 44.88 13.77
C ASP A 593 -33.86 44.31 14.77
N TRP A 594 -33.62 43.11 15.28
CA TRP A 594 -34.48 42.45 16.27
C TRP A 594 -34.20 42.94 17.70
N GLN A 595 -35.23 43.02 18.54
CA GLN A 595 -35.13 43.54 19.92
C GLN A 595 -35.39 42.46 20.97
N GLY A 596 -34.36 42.16 21.78
CA GLY A 596 -34.47 41.24 22.92
C GLY A 596 -34.59 39.77 22.52
N LEU A 597 -34.58 38.89 23.52
CA LEU A 597 -34.77 37.44 23.36
C LEU A 597 -36.26 37.11 23.20
N GLY A 598 -36.58 36.07 22.44
CA GLY A 598 -37.96 35.58 22.25
C GLY A 598 -38.35 35.45 20.78
N ILE A 599 -39.63 35.14 20.55
CA ILE A 599 -40.21 34.98 19.21
C ILE A 599 -40.74 36.34 18.74
N HIS A 600 -40.34 36.73 17.53
CA HIS A 600 -40.73 37.95 16.82
C HIS A 600 -41.39 37.60 15.48
N GLN A 601 -41.97 38.59 14.78
CA GLN A 601 -42.72 38.32 13.53
C GLN A 601 -42.42 39.35 12.43
N LEU A 602 -42.41 38.89 11.17
CA LEU A 602 -42.25 39.70 9.96
C LEU A 602 -43.25 39.27 8.87
N TRP A 603 -43.89 40.22 8.19
CA TRP A 603 -44.76 39.94 7.03
C TRP A 603 -44.76 41.11 6.04
N LEU A 604 -45.40 40.95 4.89
CA LEU A 604 -45.50 42.01 3.89
C LEU A 604 -46.80 41.99 3.08
N GLN A 605 -47.07 43.12 2.43
CA GLN A 605 -48.09 43.28 1.40
C GLN A 605 -47.42 43.53 0.05
N GLU A 606 -47.81 42.77 -0.97
CA GLU A 606 -47.36 42.95 -2.35
C GLU A 606 -48.44 43.65 -3.18
N ARG A 607 -48.01 44.59 -4.03
CA ARG A 607 -48.87 45.27 -5.00
C ARG A 607 -48.22 45.26 -6.38
N SER A 608 -48.94 44.84 -7.41
CA SER A 608 -48.51 44.91 -8.81
C SER A 608 -49.53 45.65 -9.66
N ILE A 609 -49.07 46.51 -10.56
CA ILE A 609 -49.94 47.30 -11.46
C ILE A 609 -49.56 46.99 -12.90
N THR A 610 -50.49 46.39 -13.64
CA THR A 610 -50.40 46.25 -15.10
C THR A 610 -51.26 47.33 -15.76
N ARG A 611 -51.29 47.39 -17.09
CA ARG A 611 -51.99 48.45 -17.84
C ARG A 611 -53.45 48.63 -17.42
N ASP A 612 -54.15 47.53 -17.17
CA ASP A 612 -55.60 47.51 -16.93
C ASP A 612 -55.99 46.81 -15.61
N THR A 613 -55.04 46.35 -14.79
CA THR A 613 -55.33 45.57 -13.56
C THR A 613 -54.40 45.98 -12.42
N ILE A 614 -54.96 46.07 -11.21
CA ILE A 614 -54.20 46.25 -9.97
C ILE A 614 -54.38 44.98 -9.15
N CYS A 615 -53.26 44.34 -8.81
CA CYS A 615 -53.21 43.12 -8.04
C CYS A 615 -52.61 43.38 -6.66
N PHE A 616 -53.11 42.66 -5.65
CA PHE A 616 -52.65 42.76 -4.26
C PHE A 616 -52.59 41.38 -3.62
N GLY A 617 -51.62 41.20 -2.71
CA GLY A 617 -51.50 40.02 -1.86
C GLY A 617 -50.89 40.38 -0.51
N THR A 618 -51.07 39.52 0.49
CA THR A 618 -50.45 39.64 1.82
C THR A 618 -49.85 38.30 2.17
N SER A 619 -48.61 38.32 2.66
CA SER A 619 -47.91 37.09 3.05
C SER A 619 -48.43 36.55 4.38
N ASP A 620 -48.16 35.27 4.65
CA ASP A 620 -48.15 34.78 6.03
C ASP A 620 -47.04 35.45 6.84
N GLN A 621 -47.10 35.32 8.17
CA GLN A 621 -46.10 35.82 9.10
C GLN A 621 -44.94 34.83 9.25
N LEU A 622 -43.71 35.30 9.08
CA LEU A 622 -42.50 34.58 9.47
C LEU A 622 -42.24 34.78 10.96
N GLU A 623 -42.14 33.70 11.72
CA GLU A 623 -41.71 33.73 13.13
C GLU A 623 -40.18 33.64 13.22
N VAL A 624 -39.56 34.51 14.02
CA VAL A 624 -38.11 34.57 14.22
C VAL A 624 -37.77 34.48 15.70
N LEU A 625 -37.05 33.43 16.11
CA LEU A 625 -36.58 33.24 17.48
C LEU A 625 -35.20 33.89 17.67
N VAL A 626 -35.12 34.91 18.52
CA VAL A 626 -33.85 35.45 19.00
C VAL A 626 -33.45 34.75 20.29
N TYR A 627 -32.30 34.08 20.30
CA TYR A 627 -31.85 33.26 21.42
C TYR A 627 -30.37 33.45 21.78
N GLN A 628 -29.96 32.88 22.92
CA GLN A 628 -28.57 32.81 23.37
C GLN A 628 -28.21 31.34 23.63
N ASP A 629 -27.13 30.86 23.04
CA ASP A 629 -26.62 29.49 23.22
C ASP A 629 -25.85 29.33 24.55
N THR A 630 -25.99 28.17 25.20
CA THR A 630 -25.39 27.86 26.52
C THR A 630 -24.51 26.59 26.54
N THR A 631 -24.10 26.11 25.37
CA THR A 631 -23.38 24.84 25.16
C THR A 631 -22.03 24.78 25.87
N LYS A 632 -21.66 23.60 26.39
CA LYS A 632 -20.35 23.30 27.01
C LYS A 632 -19.72 22.05 26.39
N ILE A 633 -18.40 21.93 26.47
CA ILE A 633 -17.63 20.77 25.98
C ILE A 633 -16.70 20.23 27.08
N ALA A 634 -16.37 18.94 27.01
CA ALA A 634 -15.49 18.27 27.96
C ALA A 634 -14.45 17.38 27.26
N LEU A 635 -13.24 17.37 27.79
CA LEU A 635 -12.22 16.36 27.50
C LEU A 635 -12.37 15.28 28.59
N ASP A 636 -12.39 14.00 28.21
CA ASP A 636 -12.68 12.92 29.16
C ASP A 636 -11.40 12.43 29.83
N TRP A 637 -10.35 12.20 29.05
CA TRP A 637 -9.04 11.80 29.56
C TRP A 637 -7.91 12.05 28.54
N VAL A 638 -6.68 12.11 29.06
CA VAL A 638 -5.45 12.06 28.28
C VAL A 638 -4.47 11.09 28.95
N SER A 639 -3.78 10.26 28.18
CA SER A 639 -2.81 9.28 28.69
C SER A 639 -1.58 9.25 27.81
N LEU A 640 -0.38 9.09 28.38
CA LEU A 640 0.74 8.63 27.56
C LEU A 640 0.47 7.18 27.11
N SER A 641 0.89 6.82 25.90
CA SER A 641 0.61 5.50 25.37
C SER A 641 1.42 4.43 26.10
N LEU A 642 0.81 3.26 26.30
CA LEU A 642 1.47 2.13 26.95
C LEU A 642 2.54 1.50 26.05
N GLU A 643 2.36 1.57 24.73
CA GLU A 643 3.28 0.99 23.74
C GLU A 643 4.45 1.94 23.45
N ASP A 644 4.18 3.24 23.32
CA ASP A 644 5.14 4.28 22.99
C ASP A 644 4.86 5.53 23.83
N ASP A 645 5.67 5.75 24.87
CA ASP A 645 5.47 6.86 25.79
C ASP A 645 5.89 8.22 25.22
N THR A 646 6.42 8.26 23.99
CA THR A 646 6.57 9.48 23.20
C THR A 646 5.25 9.91 22.55
N GLN A 647 4.16 9.17 22.78
CA GLN A 647 2.83 9.51 22.28
C GLN A 647 1.83 9.70 23.43
N ALA A 648 0.85 10.58 23.23
CA ALA A 648 -0.29 10.75 24.10
C ALA A 648 -1.60 10.47 23.36
N GLU A 649 -2.48 9.71 23.98
CA GLU A 649 -3.84 9.44 23.52
C GLU A 649 -4.81 10.35 24.28
N ALA A 650 -5.71 11.00 23.55
CA ALA A 650 -6.72 11.89 24.09
C ALA A 650 -8.11 11.51 23.59
N GLN A 651 -9.10 11.54 24.49
CA GLN A 651 -10.49 11.30 24.16
C GLN A 651 -11.40 12.35 24.81
N GLY A 652 -12.39 12.84 24.07
CA GLY A 652 -13.40 13.76 24.60
C GLY A 652 -14.71 13.74 23.81
N ASN A 653 -15.76 14.29 24.42
CA ASN A 653 -17.14 14.25 23.95
C ASN A 653 -17.87 15.58 24.21
N LEU A 654 -19.00 15.81 23.52
CA LEU A 654 -19.92 16.91 23.86
C LEU A 654 -20.54 16.72 25.25
N ALA A 655 -20.43 17.75 26.09
CA ALA A 655 -21.00 17.76 27.44
C ALA A 655 -22.26 18.65 27.49
N LEU A 656 -23.41 18.07 27.12
CA LEU A 656 -24.77 18.65 27.22
C LEU A 656 -25.02 19.98 26.48
N GLY A 657 -25.89 19.95 25.47
CA GLY A 657 -26.34 21.12 24.70
C GLY A 657 -26.45 20.78 23.20
N ALA A 658 -27.35 21.43 22.48
CA ALA A 658 -27.59 21.14 21.07
C ALA A 658 -26.34 21.43 20.21
N LEU A 659 -25.95 20.43 19.40
CA LEU A 659 -25.06 20.46 18.22
C LEU A 659 -23.97 21.55 18.24
N ALA A 660 -22.71 21.18 18.52
CA ALA A 660 -21.59 21.98 18.05
C ALA A 660 -21.72 22.17 16.53
N SER A 661 -21.70 23.42 16.06
CA SER A 661 -21.86 23.76 14.64
C SER A 661 -20.58 23.48 13.83
N SER A 662 -19.49 23.12 14.50
CA SER A 662 -18.15 22.92 13.96
C SER A 662 -17.46 21.72 14.62
N GLY A 663 -16.39 21.22 13.99
CA GLY A 663 -15.56 20.16 14.55
C GLY A 663 -14.85 20.57 15.86
N PHE A 664 -14.21 19.60 16.51
CA PHE A 664 -13.34 19.88 17.65
C PHE A 664 -11.91 20.12 17.20
N THR A 665 -11.22 20.98 17.92
CA THR A 665 -9.77 21.17 17.81
C THR A 665 -9.12 20.85 19.15
N LEU A 666 -8.15 19.94 19.13
CA LEU A 666 -7.35 19.56 20.28
C LEU A 666 -6.07 20.39 20.30
N TYR A 667 -5.82 21.03 21.43
CA TYR A 667 -4.62 21.82 21.65
C TYR A 667 -3.74 21.17 22.72
N ARG A 668 -2.42 21.29 22.57
CA ARG A 668 -1.40 20.86 23.53
C ARG A 668 -0.47 22.00 23.91
N ARG A 669 0.05 22.00 25.14
CA ARG A 669 1.29 22.73 25.50
C ARG A 669 2.11 22.00 26.57
N PRO A 670 3.43 22.18 26.64
CA PRO A 670 4.20 21.79 27.83
C PRO A 670 3.70 22.55 29.06
N TRP A 671 3.65 21.89 30.22
CA TRP A 671 3.25 22.52 31.47
C TRP A 671 4.13 23.74 31.79
N GLY A 672 3.51 24.89 32.04
CA GLY A 672 4.19 26.15 32.30
C GLY A 672 4.46 27.02 31.05
N SER A 673 4.12 26.53 29.85
CA SER A 673 4.14 27.35 28.62
C SER A 673 2.88 28.22 28.50
N GLU A 674 3.01 29.39 27.87
CA GLU A 674 1.87 30.27 27.57
C GLU A 674 1.20 29.95 26.22
N THR A 675 1.91 29.27 25.31
CA THR A 675 1.45 29.06 23.93
C THR A 675 0.86 27.67 23.75
N TRP A 676 -0.36 27.62 23.19
CA TRP A 676 -1.04 26.40 22.77
C TRP A 676 -0.70 26.06 21.32
N LEU A 677 -0.42 24.78 21.06
CA LEU A 677 -0.21 24.21 19.74
C LEU A 677 -1.44 23.39 19.35
N GLU A 678 -1.99 23.61 18.17
CA GLU A 678 -3.01 22.73 17.60
C GLU A 678 -2.37 21.39 17.23
N VAL A 679 -2.91 20.29 17.77
CA VAL A 679 -2.36 18.95 17.56
C VAL A 679 -3.32 18.03 16.81
N GLY A 680 -4.62 18.31 16.77
CA GLY A 680 -5.57 17.49 16.02
C GLY A 680 -6.95 18.14 15.84
N SER A 681 -7.69 17.69 14.82
CA SER A 681 -9.05 18.17 14.52
C SER A 681 -9.98 17.02 14.16
N ALA A 682 -11.25 17.07 14.58
CA ALA A 682 -12.26 16.04 14.27
C ALA A 682 -13.58 16.66 13.78
N VAL A 683 -14.17 16.08 12.73
CA VAL A 683 -15.41 16.57 12.10
C VAL A 683 -16.64 15.80 12.61
N LYS A 684 -16.82 15.65 13.93
CA LYS A 684 -18.09 15.22 14.56
C LYS A 684 -18.00 15.18 16.09
N ASP A 685 -19.13 14.90 16.74
CA ASP A 685 -19.47 14.91 18.18
C ASP A 685 -18.55 14.17 19.18
N HIS A 686 -17.46 13.56 18.71
CA HIS A 686 -16.46 12.87 19.52
C HIS A 686 -15.06 13.10 18.92
N ILE A 687 -14.03 13.08 19.77
CA ILE A 687 -12.63 13.08 19.34
C ILE A 687 -11.89 11.94 20.03
N SER A 688 -11.13 11.18 19.24
CA SER A 688 -10.11 10.24 19.69
C SER A 688 -8.87 10.51 18.83
N TYR A 689 -7.77 10.87 19.49
CA TYR A 689 -6.57 11.35 18.80
C TYR A 689 -5.30 10.87 19.50
N THR A 690 -4.32 10.45 18.71
CA THR A 690 -2.98 10.09 19.19
C THR A 690 -2.00 11.16 18.72
N ASP A 691 -1.33 11.78 19.68
CA ASP A 691 -0.47 12.94 19.50
C ASP A 691 0.98 12.61 19.86
N GLY A 692 1.93 12.95 18.98
CA GLY A 692 3.35 12.71 19.18
C GLY A 692 4.20 13.14 17.97
N PRO A 693 5.53 13.03 18.05
CA PRO A 693 6.31 12.59 19.21
C PRO A 693 6.42 13.67 20.30
N LEU A 694 6.57 13.24 21.56
CA LEU A 694 6.64 14.04 22.78
C LEU A 694 7.98 13.83 23.49
N GLU A 695 8.52 14.89 24.10
CA GLU A 695 9.60 14.81 25.09
C GLU A 695 9.01 14.52 26.48
N SER A 696 8.36 13.35 26.62
CA SER A 696 7.60 12.95 27.82
C SER A 696 8.46 12.67 29.05
N ASP A 697 9.77 12.45 28.87
CA ASP A 697 10.75 12.34 29.96
C ASP A 697 11.15 13.70 30.56
N LEU A 698 10.91 14.79 29.83
CA LEU A 698 11.29 16.14 30.24
C LEU A 698 10.09 16.95 30.73
N TYR A 699 8.93 16.78 30.09
CA TYR A 699 7.76 17.60 30.33
C TYR A 699 6.50 16.78 30.58
N SER A 700 5.64 17.30 31.46
CA SER A 700 4.20 16.97 31.44
C SER A 700 3.50 17.95 30.52
N TYR A 701 2.43 17.50 29.86
CA TYR A 701 1.72 18.27 28.84
C TYR A 701 0.29 18.54 29.27
N GLU A 702 -0.21 19.74 28.97
CA GLU A 702 -1.61 20.10 29.08
C GLU A 702 -2.31 19.98 27.73
N TYR A 703 -3.56 19.52 27.76
CA TYR A 703 -4.44 19.38 26.61
C TYR A 703 -5.80 19.99 26.89
N LEU A 704 -6.40 20.67 25.91
CA LEU A 704 -7.79 21.11 25.98
C LEU A 704 -8.48 20.97 24.62
N LEU A 705 -9.80 20.90 24.64
CA LEU A 705 -10.64 20.96 23.44
C LEU A 705 -11.20 22.35 23.24
N SER A 706 -11.30 22.76 21.97
CA SER A 706 -11.95 23.98 21.53
C SER A 706 -12.95 23.68 20.42
N SER A 707 -14.05 24.42 20.37
CA SER A 707 -15.04 24.39 19.28
C SER A 707 -15.80 25.71 19.20
N GLN A 708 -16.75 25.82 18.28
CA GLN A 708 -17.72 26.93 18.20
C GLN A 708 -19.13 26.41 18.44
N ASN A 709 -19.91 27.16 19.22
CA ASN A 709 -21.34 26.89 19.38
C ASN A 709 -22.17 27.39 18.16
N PRO A 710 -23.47 27.06 18.07
CA PRO A 710 -24.35 27.56 17.00
C PRO A 710 -24.41 29.08 16.80
N CYS A 711 -23.98 29.86 17.80
CA CYS A 711 -23.89 31.33 17.72
C CYS A 711 -22.49 31.85 17.38
N ASN A 712 -21.64 31.00 16.80
CA ASN A 712 -20.25 31.29 16.43
C ASN A 712 -19.37 31.77 17.59
N GLN A 713 -19.75 31.44 18.83
CA GLN A 713 -18.96 31.77 20.01
C GLN A 713 -17.98 30.63 20.32
N SER A 714 -16.73 30.99 20.58
CA SER A 714 -15.68 30.03 20.95
C SER A 714 -15.97 29.43 22.33
N ILE A 715 -15.93 28.11 22.43
CA ILE A 715 -16.09 27.35 23.67
C ILE A 715 -14.90 26.41 23.87
N THR A 716 -14.44 26.27 25.11
CA THR A 716 -13.26 25.44 25.47
C THR A 716 -13.56 24.51 26.65
N SER A 717 -12.96 23.33 26.67
CA SER A 717 -12.98 22.43 27.84
C SER A 717 -11.99 22.90 28.92
N PRO A 718 -12.15 22.46 30.19
CA PRO A 718 -11.06 22.48 31.15
C PRO A 718 -9.84 21.70 30.61
N PRO A 719 -8.60 22.11 30.93
CA PRO A 719 -7.40 21.40 30.48
C PRO A 719 -7.12 20.14 31.32
N HIS A 720 -6.59 19.11 30.66
CA HIS A 720 -6.08 17.89 31.27
C HIS A 720 -4.55 17.87 31.24
N ARG A 721 -3.89 17.34 32.27
CA ARG A 721 -2.42 17.30 32.38
C ARG A 721 -1.91 15.87 32.56
N THR A 722 -0.98 15.46 31.69
CA THR A 722 -0.31 14.16 31.76
C THR A 722 0.66 14.05 32.96
N MET A 723 1.03 12.82 33.32
CA MET A 723 1.96 12.55 34.41
C MET A 723 3.39 12.36 33.92
N LEU A 724 4.34 13.01 34.59
CA LEU A 724 5.77 12.81 34.48
C LEU A 724 6.27 12.10 35.73
N LEU A 725 6.81 10.90 35.53
CA LEU A 725 7.49 10.06 36.51
C LEU A 725 8.99 10.34 36.49
N LYS A 726 9.57 10.45 37.69
CA LYS A 726 11.00 10.50 37.94
C LYS A 726 11.36 9.45 38.98
N GLY A 727 12.60 8.97 38.93
CA GLY A 727 13.08 8.06 39.95
C GLY A 727 14.59 8.05 40.08
N GLU A 728 15.05 7.73 41.29
CA GLU A 728 16.46 7.65 41.65
C GLU A 728 16.73 6.32 42.38
N PRO A 729 17.73 5.54 41.94
CA PRO A 729 18.15 4.34 42.65
C PRO A 729 19.05 4.69 43.84
N ASP A 730 18.91 3.94 44.94
CA ASP A 730 19.88 3.87 46.03
C ASP A 730 20.56 2.48 46.02
N PRO A 731 21.74 2.36 45.37
CA PRO A 731 22.45 1.09 45.26
C PRO A 731 22.99 0.55 46.59
N LEU A 732 23.11 1.38 47.63
CA LEU A 732 23.64 0.96 48.93
C LEU A 732 22.60 0.21 49.75
N THR A 733 21.32 0.57 49.58
CA THR A 733 20.21 -0.04 50.33
C THR A 733 19.28 -0.89 49.47
N ASP A 734 19.62 -1.07 48.18
CA ASP A 734 18.81 -1.77 47.17
C ASP A 734 17.37 -1.23 47.12
N LYS A 735 17.23 0.11 47.11
CA LYS A 735 15.94 0.82 47.04
C LYS A 735 15.83 1.69 45.80
N VAL A 736 14.60 1.99 45.38
CA VAL A 736 14.29 2.98 44.35
C VAL A 736 13.31 3.99 44.92
N TYR A 737 13.61 5.28 44.77
CA TYR A 737 12.70 6.37 45.11
C TYR A 737 12.03 6.85 43.83
N LEU A 738 10.70 6.83 43.79
CA LEU A 738 9.86 7.29 42.68
C LEU A 738 9.07 8.51 43.11
N GLU A 739 8.93 9.49 42.21
CA GLU A 739 8.10 10.68 42.38
C GLU A 739 7.44 11.06 41.05
N TRP A 740 6.18 11.49 41.09
CA TRP A 740 5.46 11.95 39.90
C TRP A 740 4.60 13.19 40.18
N ASN A 741 4.23 13.95 39.14
CA ASN A 741 3.18 14.96 39.29
C ASN A 741 1.80 14.31 39.29
N PRO A 742 0.82 14.87 40.04
CA PRO A 742 -0.54 14.37 39.98
C PRO A 742 -1.17 14.59 38.60
N TYR A 743 -2.06 13.70 38.19
CA TYR A 743 -2.92 13.92 37.04
C TYR A 743 -3.94 15.03 37.34
N GLN A 744 -4.20 15.90 36.37
CA GLN A 744 -5.18 16.99 36.49
C GLN A 744 -6.16 16.97 35.31
N GLY A 745 -7.39 17.41 35.51
CA GLY A 745 -8.42 17.53 34.46
C GLY A 745 -9.71 16.78 34.79
N TRP A 746 -9.62 15.67 35.52
CA TRP A 746 -10.81 14.92 35.94
C TRP A 746 -11.65 15.69 36.97
N PRO A 747 -12.97 15.89 36.74
CA PRO A 747 -13.85 16.65 37.62
C PRO A 747 -13.92 16.13 39.06
N GLU A 748 -13.92 14.80 39.25
CA GLU A 748 -13.94 14.16 40.57
C GLU A 748 -12.53 13.86 41.13
N GLY A 749 -11.49 14.17 40.34
CA GLY A 749 -10.09 13.94 40.67
C GLY A 749 -9.65 12.47 40.58
N VAL A 750 -8.41 12.23 41.00
CA VAL A 750 -7.82 10.88 41.04
C VAL A 750 -8.33 10.12 42.27
N GLU A 751 -8.67 8.84 42.11
CA GLU A 751 -9.02 7.93 43.20
C GLU A 751 -7.75 7.34 43.86
N LYS A 752 -6.84 6.83 43.03
CA LYS A 752 -5.61 6.14 43.46
C LYS A 752 -4.56 6.16 42.33
N TYR A 753 -3.31 5.89 42.68
CA TYR A 753 -2.26 5.57 41.72
C TYR A 753 -1.82 4.12 41.85
N GLU A 754 -1.48 3.50 40.74
CA GLU A 754 -0.91 2.16 40.68
C GLU A 754 0.54 2.25 40.18
N VAL A 755 1.46 1.64 40.92
CA VAL A 755 2.89 1.56 40.58
C VAL A 755 3.12 0.24 39.86
N TRP A 756 3.56 0.30 38.61
CA TRP A 756 3.79 -0.85 37.76
C TRP A 756 5.28 -1.01 37.46
N ARG A 757 5.76 -2.26 37.43
CA ARG A 757 7.17 -2.60 37.19
C ARG A 757 7.33 -3.80 36.27
N LYS A 758 8.34 -3.77 35.38
CA LYS A 758 8.91 -4.95 34.71
C LYS A 758 10.42 -5.01 34.97
N LEU A 759 10.98 -6.21 35.04
CA LEU A 759 12.40 -6.47 35.34
C LEU A 759 13.15 -6.98 34.11
N ASP A 760 14.38 -6.53 33.92
CA ASP A 760 15.31 -7.01 32.89
C ASP A 760 14.64 -7.12 31.51
N GLU A 761 14.60 -8.31 30.91
CA GLU A 761 13.99 -8.56 29.58
C GLU A 761 12.51 -8.99 29.66
N GLN A 762 11.79 -8.74 30.76
CA GLN A 762 10.38 -9.08 30.88
C GLN A 762 9.51 -8.25 29.91
N GLU A 763 8.60 -8.93 29.20
CA GLU A 763 7.72 -8.31 28.20
C GLU A 763 6.53 -7.52 28.81
N HIS A 764 6.17 -7.79 30.06
CA HIS A 764 4.93 -7.25 30.66
C HIS A 764 5.14 -6.62 32.03
N TYR A 765 4.46 -5.50 32.24
CA TYR A 765 4.37 -4.81 33.52
C TYR A 765 3.54 -5.60 34.54
N GLN A 766 4.00 -5.62 35.78
CA GLN A 766 3.29 -6.20 36.92
C GLN A 766 2.98 -5.12 37.95
N LEU A 767 1.80 -5.20 38.57
CA LEU A 767 1.39 -4.29 39.63
C LEU A 767 2.26 -4.52 40.86
N LEU A 768 3.01 -3.50 41.26
CA LEU A 768 3.88 -3.54 42.42
C LEU A 768 3.20 -3.00 43.68
N ALA A 769 2.50 -1.87 43.56
CA ALA A 769 1.83 -1.22 44.69
C ALA A 769 0.68 -0.33 44.24
N VAL A 770 -0.18 0.05 45.19
CA VAL A 770 -1.23 1.05 45.03
C VAL A 770 -1.04 2.14 46.09
N THR A 771 -1.02 3.41 45.68
CA THR A 771 -0.99 4.56 46.58
C THR A 771 -2.32 5.30 46.53
N ASP A 772 -2.66 6.03 47.59
CA ASP A 772 -3.81 6.92 47.58
C ASP A 772 -3.58 8.14 46.67
N ALA A 773 -4.65 8.86 46.34
CA ALA A 773 -4.59 10.03 45.46
C ALA A 773 -3.71 11.20 45.95
N GLN A 774 -3.38 11.25 47.25
CA GLN A 774 -2.57 12.31 47.84
C GLN A 774 -1.07 11.96 47.88
N ASN A 775 -0.72 10.70 47.68
CA ASN A 775 0.66 10.24 47.73
C ASN A 775 1.24 10.04 46.32
N GLN A 776 2.08 10.98 45.89
CA GLN A 776 2.79 10.93 44.60
C GLN A 776 4.27 10.52 44.74
N GLN A 777 4.60 9.83 45.85
CA GLN A 777 5.94 9.29 46.10
C GLN A 777 5.84 7.81 46.50
N PHE A 778 6.79 7.01 46.03
CA PHE A 778 6.87 5.59 46.37
C PHE A 778 8.32 5.15 46.54
N MET A 779 8.59 4.37 47.58
CA MET A 779 9.90 3.77 47.82
C MET A 779 9.81 2.26 47.61
N ALA A 780 10.36 1.77 46.50
CA ALA A 780 10.46 0.35 46.24
C ALA A 780 11.67 -0.24 47.00
N THR A 781 11.46 -1.33 47.75
CA THR A 781 12.51 -1.98 48.56
C THR A 781 13.06 -3.27 47.94
N ASN A 782 12.74 -3.49 46.67
CA ASN A 782 12.96 -4.74 45.96
C ASN A 782 13.81 -4.52 44.71
N ALA A 783 14.77 -3.58 44.78
CA ALA A 783 15.73 -3.35 43.70
C ALA A 783 16.71 -4.52 43.52
N ALA A 784 16.78 -5.42 44.50
CA ALA A 784 17.51 -6.67 44.43
C ALA A 784 16.88 -7.72 43.48
N ASP A 785 15.64 -7.53 43.02
CA ASP A 785 14.90 -8.54 42.24
C ASP A 785 15.42 -8.73 40.79
N GLY A 786 16.23 -7.81 40.28
CA GLY A 786 16.70 -7.79 38.90
C GLY A 786 17.70 -6.65 38.68
N PHE A 787 18.35 -6.61 37.52
CA PHE A 787 19.39 -5.62 37.26
C PHE A 787 18.88 -4.34 36.63
N THR A 788 17.90 -4.42 35.74
CA THR A 788 17.23 -3.25 35.16
C THR A 788 15.77 -3.27 35.55
N HIS A 789 15.26 -2.16 36.09
CA HIS A 789 13.88 -2.00 36.50
C HIS A 789 13.26 -0.91 35.64
N HIS A 790 12.14 -1.23 35.00
CA HIS A 790 11.34 -0.25 34.28
C HIS A 790 10.07 0.04 35.07
N TYR A 791 9.77 1.32 35.29
CA TYR A 791 8.62 1.76 36.10
C TYR A 791 7.68 2.65 35.31
N ARG A 792 6.37 2.49 35.57
CA ARG A 792 5.29 3.40 35.13
C ARG A 792 4.26 3.58 36.22
N ILE A 793 3.61 4.73 36.22
CA ILE A 793 2.49 5.07 37.11
C ILE A 793 1.20 5.11 36.31
N LYS A 794 0.14 4.52 36.87
CA LYS A 794 -1.22 4.62 36.34
C LYS A 794 -2.09 5.40 37.32
N ALA A 795 -2.69 6.49 36.88
CA ALA A 795 -3.75 7.18 37.60
C ALA A 795 -5.11 6.54 37.28
N VAL A 796 -5.97 6.43 38.27
CA VAL A 796 -7.36 5.96 38.10
C VAL A 796 -8.31 7.06 38.57
N GLU A 797 -9.25 7.45 37.72
CA GLU A 797 -10.25 8.46 38.03
C GLU A 797 -11.26 7.97 39.07
N ARG A 798 -11.67 8.86 39.97
CA ARG A 798 -12.87 8.68 40.78
C ARG A 798 -14.12 8.79 39.93
N GLY A 799 -14.99 7.78 39.98
CA GLY A 799 -16.32 7.84 39.38
C GLY A 799 -16.46 7.01 38.10
N SER A 800 -15.85 7.43 36.98
CA SER A 800 -16.05 6.75 35.68
C SER A 800 -15.07 5.62 35.41
N GLY A 801 -13.93 5.61 36.12
CA GLY A 801 -12.88 4.59 35.95
C GLY A 801 -11.92 4.86 34.79
N TYR A 802 -11.88 6.07 34.23
CA TYR A 802 -10.83 6.47 33.29
C TYR A 802 -9.44 6.31 33.90
N THR A 803 -8.45 6.05 33.04
CA THR A 803 -7.08 5.84 33.49
C THR A 803 -6.07 6.58 32.61
N SER A 804 -4.95 6.97 33.20
CA SER A 804 -3.87 7.67 32.51
C SER A 804 -2.51 7.11 32.94
N TRP A 805 -1.60 6.90 31.99
CA TRP A 805 -0.25 6.39 32.22
C TRP A 805 0.79 7.52 32.18
N SER A 806 1.87 7.34 32.95
CA SER A 806 3.09 8.17 32.90
C SER A 806 4.07 7.72 31.80
N ASN A 807 5.17 8.46 31.63
CA ASN A 807 6.36 7.99 30.93
C ASN A 807 6.97 6.76 31.63
N GLU A 808 7.84 6.05 30.92
CA GLU A 808 8.66 4.95 31.40
C GLU A 808 10.03 5.46 31.85
N ILE A 809 10.44 5.11 33.08
CA ILE A 809 11.83 5.28 33.51
C ILE A 809 12.52 3.92 33.59
N SER A 810 13.78 3.88 33.15
CA SER A 810 14.64 2.68 33.21
C SER A 810 15.80 2.92 34.17
N LEU A 811 15.90 2.10 35.22
CA LEU A 811 16.93 2.20 36.27
C LEU A 811 17.75 0.93 36.34
N SER A 812 19.07 1.03 36.17
CA SER A 812 19.99 -0.11 36.21
C SER A 812 20.86 -0.16 37.47
N PHE A 813 21.12 -1.37 37.95
CA PHE A 813 21.91 -1.68 39.15
C PHE A 813 23.12 -2.56 38.82
N THR A 814 24.20 -2.41 39.58
CA THR A 814 25.45 -3.16 39.39
C THR A 814 25.65 -4.30 40.39
N HIS A 815 24.81 -4.38 41.45
CA HIS A 815 24.85 -5.34 42.58
C HIS A 815 26.25 -5.89 42.88
N ASP A 816 27.14 -5.03 43.41
CA ASP A 816 28.54 -5.38 43.63
C ASP A 816 28.69 -6.49 44.70
N LEU A 817 29.62 -7.43 44.47
CA LEU A 817 29.87 -8.57 45.36
C LEU A 817 30.70 -8.16 46.58
N MET A 818 30.32 -8.65 47.75
CA MET A 818 31.18 -8.62 48.95
C MET A 818 31.90 -9.95 49.11
N ILE A 819 33.17 -10.01 48.70
CA ILE A 819 34.02 -11.20 48.77
C ILE A 819 34.84 -11.16 50.07
N PRO A 820 34.63 -12.07 51.04
CA PRO A 820 35.44 -12.11 52.24
C PRO A 820 36.87 -12.58 51.91
N ASN A 821 37.82 -12.34 52.81
CA ASN A 821 39.20 -12.81 52.68
C ASN A 821 39.59 -13.82 53.77
N VAL A 822 38.65 -14.21 54.65
CA VAL A 822 38.86 -15.19 55.72
C VAL A 822 37.57 -15.99 55.93
N PHE A 823 37.69 -17.30 56.14
CA PHE A 823 36.61 -18.13 56.67
C PHE A 823 37.18 -19.22 57.59
N THR A 824 36.34 -19.76 58.49
CA THR A 824 36.72 -20.60 59.63
C THR A 824 35.94 -21.91 59.63
N PRO A 825 36.37 -22.94 58.88
CA PRO A 825 35.71 -24.24 58.87
C PRO A 825 36.06 -25.06 60.12
N ASN A 826 35.64 -24.60 61.30
CA ASN A 826 35.90 -25.19 62.61
C ASN A 826 34.70 -26.03 63.15
N GLY A 827 33.62 -26.11 62.37
CA GLY A 827 32.40 -26.83 62.73
C GLY A 827 31.44 -26.05 63.63
N ASP A 828 31.66 -24.75 63.83
CA ASP A 828 30.59 -23.83 64.23
C ASP A 828 29.76 -23.41 63.00
N GLU A 829 28.59 -22.84 63.22
CA GLU A 829 27.70 -22.38 62.13
C GLU A 829 28.18 -21.04 61.50
N PHE A 830 29.32 -20.47 61.93
CA PHE A 830 29.74 -19.12 61.59
C PHE A 830 30.93 -19.12 60.63
N ASN A 831 30.74 -18.57 59.41
CA ASN A 831 31.78 -18.53 58.37
C ASN A 831 32.39 -19.91 58.07
N ALA A 832 31.58 -20.97 58.15
CA ALA A 832 32.02 -22.34 57.89
C ALA A 832 32.45 -22.57 56.44
N THR A 833 31.96 -21.75 55.50
CA THR A 833 32.30 -21.81 54.07
C THR A 833 32.79 -20.46 53.54
N PHE A 834 33.43 -20.49 52.38
CA PHE A 834 33.78 -19.30 51.63
C PHE A 834 32.54 -18.69 50.96
N ALA A 835 31.74 -17.96 51.74
CA ALA A 835 30.48 -17.38 51.29
C ALA A 835 30.65 -15.94 50.75
N ILE A 836 30.35 -15.75 49.47
CA ILE A 836 30.35 -14.48 48.76
C ILE A 836 28.92 -13.94 48.70
N LYS A 837 28.65 -12.79 49.33
CA LYS A 837 27.29 -12.21 49.34
C LYS A 837 26.91 -11.67 47.96
N LYS A 838 25.63 -11.82 47.59
CA LYS A 838 25.04 -11.44 46.29
C LYS A 838 25.51 -12.32 45.12
N LEU A 839 26.26 -13.39 45.38
CA LEU A 839 26.70 -14.30 44.32
C LEU A 839 25.54 -15.10 43.72
N GLU A 840 24.48 -15.32 44.49
CA GLU A 840 23.23 -15.95 44.05
C GLU A 840 22.55 -15.24 42.87
N MET A 841 22.84 -13.95 42.65
CA MET A 841 22.36 -13.18 41.49
C MET A 841 23.13 -13.49 40.19
N TYR A 842 24.19 -14.31 40.28
CA TYR A 842 25.04 -14.71 39.16
C TYR A 842 25.14 -16.25 39.11
N PRO A 843 24.07 -16.97 38.73
CA PRO A 843 24.04 -18.44 38.77
C PRO A 843 25.07 -19.10 37.85
N ASP A 844 25.50 -18.42 36.78
CA ASP A 844 26.52 -18.90 35.84
C ASP A 844 27.96 -18.55 36.26
N ASN A 845 28.18 -18.20 37.53
CA ASN A 845 29.52 -17.85 38.00
C ASN A 845 30.48 -19.06 37.99
N GLU A 846 31.78 -18.83 37.86
CA GLU A 846 32.81 -19.86 38.03
C GLU A 846 33.83 -19.43 39.09
N LEU A 847 33.96 -20.21 40.17
CA LEU A 847 34.98 -20.01 41.20
C LEU A 847 36.10 -21.05 41.05
N THR A 848 37.34 -20.57 40.95
CA THR A 848 38.55 -21.41 41.03
C THR A 848 39.45 -20.93 42.17
N ILE A 849 39.91 -21.84 43.02
CA ILE A 849 40.83 -21.60 44.13
C ILE A 849 42.17 -22.28 43.88
N TYR A 850 43.26 -21.58 44.15
CA TYR A 850 44.63 -21.99 43.95
C TYR A 850 45.42 -21.97 45.27
N ASN A 851 46.33 -22.93 45.45
CA ASN A 851 47.33 -22.87 46.51
C ASN A 851 48.47 -21.89 46.17
N ARG A 852 49.42 -21.70 47.10
CA ARG A 852 50.56 -20.79 46.93
C ARG A 852 51.50 -21.11 45.75
N TRP A 853 51.41 -22.33 45.20
CA TRP A 853 52.21 -22.79 44.07
C TRP A 853 51.45 -22.68 42.73
N GLY A 854 50.25 -22.11 42.74
CA GLY A 854 49.40 -21.96 41.55
C GLY A 854 48.63 -23.22 41.15
N GLN A 855 48.61 -24.26 41.99
CA GLN A 855 47.84 -25.48 41.72
C GLN A 855 46.38 -25.29 42.17
N VAL A 856 45.43 -25.73 41.33
CA VAL A 856 43.99 -25.70 41.64
C VAL A 856 43.69 -26.66 42.78
N VAL A 857 43.04 -26.15 43.84
CA VAL A 857 42.57 -26.95 44.99
C VAL A 857 41.05 -27.07 45.05
N PHE A 858 40.34 -26.14 44.42
CA PHE A 858 38.89 -26.18 44.27
C PHE A 858 38.51 -25.49 42.96
N LYS A 859 37.56 -26.05 42.21
CA LYS A 859 36.98 -25.42 41.03
C LYS A 859 35.51 -25.82 40.93
N LYS A 860 34.62 -24.84 40.76
CA LYS A 860 33.19 -25.09 40.58
C LYS A 860 32.55 -24.03 39.68
N GLN A 861 31.82 -24.50 38.67
CA GLN A 861 30.88 -23.69 37.90
C GLN A 861 29.53 -23.68 38.62
N GLY A 862 28.85 -22.54 38.63
CA GLY A 862 27.71 -22.26 39.51
C GLY A 862 28.07 -22.40 40.97
N TYR A 863 29.13 -21.71 41.43
CA TYR A 863 29.51 -21.77 42.85
C TYR A 863 28.40 -21.16 43.71
N ASN A 864 27.97 -21.90 44.73
CA ASN A 864 26.79 -21.58 45.55
C ASN A 864 27.17 -21.46 47.03
N ASN A 865 28.32 -20.85 47.32
CA ASN A 865 28.81 -20.57 48.67
C ASN A 865 29.01 -21.81 49.56
N ASP A 866 29.36 -22.95 48.94
CA ASP A 866 29.38 -24.26 49.60
C ASP A 866 30.79 -24.84 49.83
N TRP A 867 31.87 -24.10 49.54
CA TRP A 867 33.22 -24.58 49.79
C TRP A 867 33.62 -24.35 51.25
N ASP A 868 33.75 -25.44 52.00
CA ASP A 868 34.13 -25.52 53.41
C ASP A 868 35.65 -25.65 53.63
N GLY A 869 36.47 -25.49 52.58
CA GLY A 869 37.90 -25.72 52.67
C GLY A 869 38.30 -27.19 52.58
N SER A 870 37.37 -28.10 52.27
CA SER A 870 37.70 -29.50 51.96
C SER A 870 38.75 -29.59 50.85
N GLY A 871 39.74 -30.46 51.05
CA GLY A 871 40.91 -30.59 50.17
C GLY A 871 42.03 -29.54 50.39
N ALA A 872 41.87 -28.64 51.36
CA ALA A 872 42.85 -27.61 51.70
C ALA A 872 43.28 -27.68 53.18
N THR A 873 44.50 -27.24 53.47
CA THR A 873 45.04 -27.10 54.85
C THR A 873 44.95 -25.65 55.30
N PRO A 874 44.95 -25.35 56.61
CA PRO A 874 44.94 -23.96 57.09
C PRO A 874 46.06 -23.13 56.45
N GLY A 875 45.71 -21.95 55.96
CA GLY A 875 46.64 -21.10 55.20
C GLY A 875 45.97 -20.19 54.18
N VAL A 876 46.79 -19.43 53.44
CA VAL A 876 46.33 -18.50 52.40
C VAL A 876 46.24 -19.19 51.04
N TYR A 877 45.11 -18.97 50.38
CA TYR A 877 44.77 -19.41 49.03
C TYR A 877 44.42 -18.21 48.16
N PHE A 878 44.50 -18.38 46.85
CA PHE A 878 44.14 -17.35 45.88
C PHE A 878 42.90 -17.78 45.11
N TYR A 879 41.98 -16.86 44.83
CA TYR A 879 40.78 -17.16 44.07
C TYR A 879 40.73 -16.38 42.75
N SER A 880 40.08 -16.98 41.76
CA SER A 880 39.59 -16.34 40.55
C SER A 880 38.10 -16.63 40.43
N LEU A 881 37.27 -15.60 40.45
CA LEU A 881 35.83 -15.68 40.28
C LEU A 881 35.43 -14.97 38.98
N THR A 882 34.77 -15.67 38.08
CA THR A 882 34.25 -15.11 36.84
C THR A 882 32.73 -15.06 36.89
N LEU A 883 32.13 -13.94 36.47
CA LEU A 883 30.68 -13.79 36.28
C LEU A 883 30.41 -13.68 34.77
N ASP A 884 30.11 -14.82 34.12
CA ASP A 884 30.08 -14.95 32.65
C ASP A 884 29.04 -14.02 31.98
N SER A 885 27.89 -13.77 32.63
CA SER A 885 26.83 -12.89 32.09
C SER A 885 27.22 -11.41 31.98
N ARG A 886 28.34 -10.98 32.57
CA ARG A 886 28.79 -9.57 32.62
C ARG A 886 30.26 -9.38 32.24
N GLN A 887 30.99 -10.44 31.92
CA GLN A 887 32.45 -10.44 31.71
C GLN A 887 33.25 -9.79 32.87
N LYS A 888 32.76 -9.87 34.11
CA LYS A 888 33.47 -9.38 35.29
C LYS A 888 34.32 -10.50 35.90
N HIS A 889 35.59 -10.20 36.19
CA HIS A 889 36.52 -11.10 36.84
C HIS A 889 37.03 -10.52 38.16
N TYR A 890 36.88 -11.27 39.24
CA TYR A 890 37.44 -10.94 40.54
C TYR A 890 38.62 -11.87 40.84
N LYS A 891 39.70 -11.29 41.36
CA LYS A 891 40.86 -12.04 41.84
C LYS A 891 41.25 -11.53 43.21
N GLY A 892 41.66 -12.44 44.08
CA GLY A 892 42.05 -12.07 45.43
C GLY A 892 42.62 -13.26 46.19
N TRP A 893 42.67 -13.12 47.51
CA TRP A 893 43.11 -14.18 48.40
C TRP A 893 42.08 -14.44 49.48
N VAL A 894 42.05 -15.68 49.96
CA VAL A 894 41.22 -16.13 51.07
C VAL A 894 42.07 -16.97 52.02
N MET A 895 41.94 -16.72 53.32
CA MET A 895 42.65 -17.45 54.37
C MET A 895 41.69 -18.43 55.06
N ILE A 896 42.14 -19.68 55.16
CA ILE A 896 41.49 -20.71 55.97
C ILE A 896 42.13 -20.71 57.35
N VAL A 897 41.33 -20.47 58.39
CA VAL A 897 41.78 -20.51 59.79
C VAL A 897 41.05 -21.64 60.51
N THR A 898 41.79 -22.62 61.03
CA THR A 898 41.22 -23.66 61.91
C THR A 898 41.78 -23.46 63.32
N THR A 899 40.94 -23.15 64.29
CA THR A 899 41.30 -23.24 65.70
C THR A 899 41.20 -24.70 66.17
N ASN A 900 42.22 -25.21 66.86
CA ASN A 900 42.14 -26.50 67.54
C ASN A 900 41.01 -26.46 68.57
N LYS A 901 40.27 -27.56 68.67
CA LYS A 901 39.08 -27.72 69.52
C LYS A 901 39.35 -27.85 71.02
N ASP A 902 40.54 -27.51 71.51
CA ASP A 902 40.90 -27.57 72.93
C ASP A 902 41.68 -26.31 73.34
N LEU A 903 40.98 -25.36 73.97
CA LEU A 903 41.51 -24.40 74.96
C LEU A 903 40.33 -23.58 75.53
N HIS A 904 39.78 -24.10 76.63
CA HIS A 904 39.24 -23.28 77.72
C HIS A 904 40.38 -22.56 78.45
#